data_AF-K9X6U5-F1
#
_entry.id   AF-K9X6U5-F1
#
_cell.length_a   1.000
_cell.length_b   1.000
_cell.length_c   1.000
_cell.angle_alpha   90.00
_cell.angle_beta   90.00
_cell.angle_gamma   90.00
#
_symmetry.space_group_name_H-M   'P 1'
#
loop_
_entity.id
_entity.type
_entity.pdbx_description
1 polymer ?
#
loop_
_entity_poly.entity_id
_entity_poly.type
_entity_poly.pdbx_seq_one_letter_code
_entity_poly.pdbx_strand_id
1 'polypeptide(L)'
;MIEATSHLLSASLTHNAWELTYQQSKALAKIHEFLQPKNLKSVFLLAGYAGTGKAQPIKTPVLTPTGWKPIGDLKAGDSVISSDGTRTKVLAIFPQGIKPVARVTFSDGSSTRCCYEHLWLTESHSERAVNRVSKYKADKKGKIYQLKPGRVKTTYEIAQSLTARKGTHKNHKIPVMQCADFESSSVPVEPYLLGCLLGDGGLTQGTPKLTTTDSEIAERCGKLVPQGIEMKSVGRELGLTYAFIGTTWKGQFRYNQLTQTLRNLGLWNKYSYEKYIPNCYLINSKKVRLELLRGLMDTDGSVSKKGYETLLATSSLQLGYDVKSLVESLGGICRIREKNTASGRLCYCLSICLPPDINPFHLSRKRDRVKPKTRYIPTRYIISAENAGEEECVCIAVEHPSHLYVTEHCIVTHNTTCVQQLIRELLVQDKRVAVTAPTNKAVGVLQRTAAENGVTGVEFFTIHQLLGLGMVTRGKEKVLDQTGPSYINLFDVVFIDECSMIGKQLWRWIENVANQSSTWTKLKIILMGDPAQLNPVNEGKSPSFQVPDKAVLTQVVRQGTGSPLLEFVTASRYAVTKSKFPFEPYANYLPDKSNGALMVKRQTLLRYACKKMSKEFAKNPDCFRILSWTNAQVDFYNQQIRTYLYGEDANRFISGERLITRDPVMAPDGKTAILSTSMEFTVLDAFVDRYNNYNAWRLKIKTDDGIVRQIYVLHEDEQTRFDQETKRLLKSAKRNPFLWKQYYRHIEQFANVRNCFALTVHNSQGSTFLEAGIDGQDLSKRLNPERGDNSNSVLAKIREFNRLYYVASSRARQRILVIR
;
A
#
# COMPACT_ATOMS: atom_id res chain seq x y z
N MET A 1 11.94 -37.13 17.69
CA MET A 1 10.97 -36.49 16.76
C MET A 1 10.43 -35.13 17.23
N ILE A 2 10.66 -34.68 18.47
CA ILE A 2 10.27 -33.33 18.97
C ILE A 2 11.39 -32.27 18.76
N GLU A 3 12.65 -32.69 18.57
CA GLU A 3 13.77 -31.79 18.21
C GLU A 3 13.90 -31.53 16.71
N ALA A 4 13.31 -32.38 15.86
CA ALA A 4 13.36 -32.21 14.40
C ALA A 4 12.39 -31.11 13.92
N THR A 5 11.25 -30.92 14.61
CA THR A 5 10.23 -29.91 14.29
C THR A 5 10.56 -28.51 14.81
N SER A 6 11.37 -28.37 15.86
CA SER A 6 11.88 -27.06 16.32
C SER A 6 13.01 -26.53 15.42
N HIS A 7 13.82 -27.43 14.84
CA HIS A 7 14.85 -27.07 13.86
C HIS A 7 14.28 -26.68 12.49
N LEU A 8 13.15 -27.26 12.07
CA LEU A 8 12.50 -26.90 10.80
C LEU A 8 11.74 -25.54 10.85
N LEU A 9 11.19 -25.15 12.01
CA LEU A 9 10.43 -23.90 12.16
C LEU A 9 11.29 -22.70 12.61
N SER A 10 12.40 -22.94 13.34
CA SER A 10 13.43 -21.90 13.50
C SER A 10 14.11 -21.58 12.17
N ALA A 11 14.25 -22.55 11.26
CA ALA A 11 14.75 -22.33 9.90
C ALA A 11 13.78 -21.50 9.02
N SER A 12 12.46 -21.59 9.21
CA SER A 12 11.49 -20.82 8.41
C SER A 12 11.31 -19.36 8.86
N LEU A 13 11.70 -19.01 10.09
CA LEU A 13 11.69 -17.63 10.62
C LEU A 13 13.10 -17.00 10.71
N THR A 14 14.17 -17.75 10.46
CA THR A 14 15.56 -17.24 10.38
C THR A 14 16.05 -16.99 8.95
N HIS A 15 15.23 -17.25 7.93
CA HIS A 15 15.54 -16.93 6.53
C HIS A 15 14.85 -15.65 5.99
N ASN A 16 14.48 -14.71 6.86
CA ASN A 16 14.19 -13.35 6.42
C ASN A 16 15.50 -12.53 6.42
N ALA A 17 16.04 -12.24 5.24
CA ALA A 17 17.29 -11.48 5.07
C ALA A 17 17.17 -9.98 5.43
N TRP A 18 16.03 -9.49 5.95
CA TRP A 18 15.71 -8.05 5.99
C TRP A 18 14.91 -7.62 7.24
N GLU A 19 15.16 -6.41 7.75
CA GLU A 19 14.51 -5.85 8.94
C GLU A 19 13.34 -4.93 8.55
N LEU A 20 12.12 -5.24 9.04
CA LEU A 20 11.07 -4.24 9.17
C LEU A 20 11.63 -3.06 10.02
N THR A 21 11.02 -1.87 9.98
CA THR A 21 11.45 -0.79 10.90
C THR A 21 11.54 -1.34 12.33
N TYR A 22 12.50 -0.91 13.15
CA TYR A 22 12.72 -1.49 14.48
C TYR A 22 11.41 -1.62 15.28
N GLN A 23 10.48 -0.66 15.13
CA GLN A 23 9.17 -0.70 15.78
C GLN A 23 8.20 -1.72 15.15
N GLN A 24 8.16 -1.85 13.83
CA GLN A 24 7.34 -2.86 13.14
C GLN A 24 7.90 -4.28 13.33
N SER A 25 9.22 -4.47 13.29
CA SER A 25 9.90 -5.74 13.60
C SER A 25 9.60 -6.17 15.03
N LYS A 26 9.74 -5.25 15.99
CA LYS A 26 9.40 -5.49 17.38
C LYS A 26 7.90 -5.73 17.58
N ALA A 27 7.04 -5.07 16.80
CA ALA A 27 5.60 -5.27 16.85
C ALA A 27 5.21 -6.67 16.34
N LEU A 28 5.69 -7.05 15.15
CA LEU A 28 5.41 -8.35 14.55
C LEU A 28 6.02 -9.50 15.36
N ALA A 29 7.24 -9.36 15.87
CA ALA A 29 7.84 -10.37 16.75
C ALA A 29 7.01 -10.58 18.03
N LYS A 30 6.54 -9.50 18.66
CA LYS A 30 5.66 -9.58 19.83
C LYS A 30 4.29 -10.17 19.52
N ILE A 31 3.70 -9.84 18.36
CA ILE A 31 2.43 -10.43 17.93
C ILE A 31 2.60 -11.91 17.64
N HIS A 32 3.71 -12.29 16.99
CA HIS A 32 4.02 -13.69 16.72
C HIS A 32 4.20 -14.48 18.02
N GLU A 33 4.99 -13.96 18.98
CA GLU A 33 5.12 -14.54 20.33
C GLU A 33 3.77 -14.66 21.04
N PHE A 34 2.89 -13.67 20.87
CA PHE A 34 1.52 -13.67 21.42
C PHE A 34 0.63 -14.77 20.81
N LEU A 35 0.75 -14.99 19.49
CA LEU A 35 -0.05 -15.98 18.76
C LEU A 35 0.43 -17.43 18.97
N GLN A 36 1.62 -17.63 19.56
CA GLN A 36 2.12 -18.98 19.82
C GLN A 36 1.17 -19.78 20.74
N PRO A 37 0.94 -21.08 20.48
CA PRO A 37 0.04 -21.92 21.29
C PRO A 37 0.40 -21.97 22.78
N LYS A 38 1.69 -21.86 23.11
CA LYS A 38 2.20 -21.87 24.49
C LYS A 38 1.92 -20.56 25.25
N ASN A 39 1.58 -19.48 24.55
CA ASN A 39 1.34 -18.19 25.18
C ASN A 39 -0.06 -18.17 25.78
N LEU A 40 -0.15 -18.04 27.10
CA LEU A 40 -1.42 -18.10 27.83
C LEU A 40 -2.23 -16.80 27.77
N LYS A 41 -1.67 -15.72 27.25
CA LYS A 41 -2.32 -14.40 27.15
C LYS A 41 -3.32 -14.37 26.01
N SER A 42 -4.45 -13.70 26.23
CA SER A 42 -5.57 -13.67 25.29
C SER A 42 -5.76 -12.32 24.59
N VAL A 43 -5.12 -11.24 25.05
CA VAL A 43 -5.29 -9.88 24.49
C VAL A 43 -3.94 -9.24 24.19
N PHE A 44 -3.83 -8.64 23.00
CA PHE A 44 -2.67 -7.87 22.56
C PHE A 44 -3.10 -6.53 21.96
N LEU A 45 -2.32 -5.47 22.18
CA LEU A 45 -2.57 -4.14 21.62
C LEU A 45 -1.50 -3.74 20.61
N LEU A 46 -1.92 -3.44 19.38
CA LEU A 46 -1.13 -2.78 18.34
C LEU A 46 -1.58 -1.32 18.20
N ALA A 47 -0.85 -0.40 18.82
CA ALA A 47 -1.16 1.03 18.74
C ALA A 47 -0.33 1.73 17.64
N GLY A 48 -0.91 2.59 16.81
CA GLY A 48 -0.16 3.25 15.72
C GLY A 48 -0.94 4.24 14.85
N TYR A 49 -0.26 4.83 13.86
CA TYR A 49 -0.85 5.75 12.86
C TYR A 49 -1.64 4.97 11.79
N ALA A 50 -2.81 5.46 11.37
CA ALA A 50 -3.60 4.84 10.30
C ALA A 50 -2.90 4.98 8.92
N GLY A 51 -3.14 4.03 8.00
CA GLY A 51 -2.31 3.80 6.79
C GLY A 51 -2.33 4.84 5.68
N THR A 52 -1.39 4.69 4.73
CA THR A 52 -1.38 5.03 3.28
C THR A 52 0.08 5.13 2.82
N GLY A 53 0.54 4.40 1.78
CA GLY A 53 1.86 4.75 1.23
C GLY A 53 2.71 3.80 0.38
N LYS A 54 2.22 3.20 -0.72
CA LYS A 54 2.99 2.14 -1.44
C LYS A 54 2.72 2.10 -2.94
N ALA A 55 2.54 3.27 -3.56
CA ALA A 55 1.95 3.37 -4.88
C ALA A 55 2.98 3.75 -5.96
N GLN A 56 2.85 3.16 -7.15
CA GLN A 56 3.54 3.58 -8.36
C GLN A 56 2.52 4.02 -9.42
N PRO A 57 2.90 4.89 -10.38
CA PRO A 57 2.04 5.26 -11.49
C PRO A 57 1.50 4.02 -12.22
N ILE A 58 0.24 4.04 -12.66
CA ILE A 58 -0.42 2.87 -13.31
C ILE A 58 0.34 2.34 -14.53
N LYS A 59 1.11 3.19 -15.23
CA LYS A 59 1.91 2.83 -16.41
C LYS A 59 3.28 2.25 -16.08
N THR A 60 3.68 2.24 -14.81
CA THR A 60 5.02 1.77 -14.41
C THR A 60 5.17 0.27 -14.68
N PRO A 61 6.18 -0.17 -15.44
CA PRO A 61 6.39 -1.58 -15.75
C PRO A 61 6.80 -2.41 -14.53
N VAL A 62 6.16 -3.56 -14.35
CA VAL A 62 6.53 -4.63 -13.41
C VAL A 62 7.00 -5.85 -14.19
N LEU A 63 8.04 -6.50 -13.68
CA LEU A 63 8.63 -7.67 -14.33
C LEU A 63 7.79 -8.92 -14.05
N THR A 64 7.35 -9.59 -15.11
CA THR A 64 6.64 -10.87 -15.07
C THR A 64 7.48 -11.98 -15.71
N PRO A 65 7.16 -13.27 -15.51
CA PRO A 65 7.85 -14.38 -16.15
C PRO A 65 7.83 -14.33 -17.70
N THR A 66 6.87 -13.62 -18.28
CA THR A 66 6.66 -13.47 -19.73
C THR A 66 7.05 -12.08 -20.26
N GLY A 67 7.60 -11.20 -19.41
CA GLY A 67 8.10 -9.89 -19.81
C GLY A 67 7.58 -8.73 -18.95
N TRP A 68 7.73 -7.51 -19.44
CA TRP A 68 7.30 -6.30 -18.74
C TRP A 68 5.80 -6.06 -18.93
N LYS A 69 5.07 -5.80 -17.85
CA LYS A 69 3.65 -5.47 -17.88
C LYS A 69 3.37 -4.22 -17.02
N PRO A 70 2.55 -3.25 -17.47
CA PRO A 70 2.18 -2.11 -16.63
C PRO A 70 1.53 -2.56 -15.33
N ILE A 71 1.89 -1.93 -14.21
CA ILE A 71 1.39 -2.28 -12.88
C ILE A 71 -0.14 -2.14 -12.77
N GLY A 72 -0.74 -1.21 -13.51
CA GLY A 72 -2.19 -1.01 -13.58
C GLY A 72 -2.95 -2.10 -14.33
N ASP A 73 -2.27 -2.88 -15.18
CA ASP A 73 -2.87 -3.95 -15.97
C ASP A 73 -2.76 -5.33 -15.29
N LEU A 74 -2.04 -5.39 -14.17
CA LEU A 74 -1.93 -6.62 -13.38
C LEU A 74 -3.31 -7.01 -12.82
N LYS A 75 -3.47 -8.29 -12.49
CA LYS A 75 -4.63 -8.83 -11.76
C LYS A 75 -4.16 -9.73 -10.62
N ALA A 76 -5.00 -9.92 -9.59
CA ALA A 76 -4.75 -10.94 -8.59
C ALA A 76 -4.62 -12.32 -9.27
N GLY A 77 -3.59 -13.09 -8.89
CA GLY A 77 -3.22 -14.35 -9.52
C GLY A 77 -2.14 -14.24 -10.62
N ASP A 78 -1.87 -13.03 -11.14
CA ASP A 78 -0.78 -12.81 -12.09
C ASP A 78 0.57 -13.15 -11.43
N SER A 79 1.53 -13.67 -12.21
CA SER A 79 2.88 -13.95 -11.72
C SER A 79 3.80 -12.75 -11.97
N VAL A 80 4.59 -12.36 -10.97
CA VAL A 80 5.64 -11.33 -11.06
C VAL A 80 6.98 -11.89 -10.54
N ILE A 81 8.09 -11.20 -10.84
CA ILE A 81 9.43 -11.60 -10.38
C ILE A 81 9.77 -10.90 -9.05
N SER A 82 10.28 -11.66 -8.08
CA SER A 82 10.77 -11.16 -6.79
C SER A 82 12.25 -10.83 -6.81
N SER A 83 12.76 -10.28 -5.71
CA SER A 83 14.15 -9.83 -5.55
C SER A 83 15.19 -10.94 -5.72
N ASP A 84 14.85 -12.17 -5.38
CA ASP A 84 15.72 -13.34 -5.53
C ASP A 84 15.59 -13.99 -6.92
N GLY A 85 14.87 -13.34 -7.84
CA GLY A 85 14.66 -13.81 -9.20
C GLY A 85 13.54 -14.82 -9.34
N THR A 86 12.97 -15.34 -8.23
CA THR A 86 11.88 -16.32 -8.28
C THR A 86 10.56 -15.70 -8.72
N ARG A 87 9.64 -16.55 -9.18
CA ARG A 87 8.27 -16.16 -9.53
C ARG A 87 7.43 -16.12 -8.26
N THR A 88 6.59 -15.10 -8.14
CA THR A 88 5.63 -14.95 -7.04
C THR A 88 4.29 -14.45 -7.54
N LYS A 89 3.21 -14.76 -6.83
CA LYS A 89 1.86 -14.33 -7.21
C LYS A 89 1.53 -12.93 -6.71
N VAL A 90 0.86 -12.15 -7.55
CA VAL A 90 0.14 -10.95 -7.15
C VAL A 90 -1.09 -11.39 -6.37
N LEU A 91 -1.14 -11.07 -5.09
CA LEU A 91 -2.25 -11.41 -4.20
C LEU A 91 -3.41 -10.42 -4.34
N ALA A 92 -3.12 -9.13 -4.54
CA ALA A 92 -4.14 -8.10 -4.65
C ALA A 92 -3.60 -6.82 -5.29
N ILE A 93 -4.52 -5.96 -5.73
CA ILE A 93 -4.24 -4.70 -6.41
C ILE A 93 -5.09 -3.63 -5.78
N PHE A 94 -4.45 -2.55 -5.39
CA PHE A 94 -5.08 -1.47 -4.63
C PHE A 94 -4.94 -0.18 -5.43
N PRO A 95 -6.00 0.30 -6.09
CA PRO A 95 -6.02 1.64 -6.65
C PRO A 95 -5.71 2.68 -5.57
N GLN A 96 -4.86 3.66 -5.88
CA GLN A 96 -4.41 4.67 -4.92
C GLN A 96 -4.86 6.09 -5.30
N GLY A 97 -5.52 6.23 -6.46
CA GLY A 97 -5.92 7.51 -7.02
C GLY A 97 -4.72 8.35 -7.44
N ILE A 98 -4.96 9.63 -7.69
CA ILE A 98 -3.91 10.60 -8.04
C ILE A 98 -3.05 10.89 -6.81
N LYS A 99 -1.73 10.75 -6.96
CA LYS A 99 -0.75 11.00 -5.89
C LYS A 99 0.45 11.80 -6.40
N PRO A 100 1.15 12.53 -5.51
CA PRO A 100 2.46 13.09 -5.82
C PRO A 100 3.47 11.96 -6.05
N VAL A 101 4.23 12.07 -7.13
CA VAL A 101 5.20 11.09 -7.60
C VAL A 101 6.60 11.68 -7.54
N ALA A 102 7.55 10.88 -7.09
CA ALA A 102 8.97 11.18 -7.18
C ALA A 102 9.62 10.31 -8.27
N ARG A 103 10.54 10.90 -9.03
CA ARG A 103 11.51 10.18 -9.85
C ARG A 103 12.70 9.83 -8.96
N VAL A 104 12.88 8.53 -8.71
CA VAL A 104 13.99 7.98 -7.93
C VAL A 104 15.08 7.54 -8.90
N THR A 105 16.25 8.18 -8.83
CA THR A 105 17.41 7.89 -9.70
C THR A 105 18.47 7.11 -8.94
N PHE A 106 19.07 6.12 -9.61
CA PHE A 106 20.06 5.23 -9.04
C PHE A 106 21.48 5.47 -9.58
N SER A 107 22.47 4.98 -8.85
CA SER A 107 23.89 5.17 -9.16
C SER A 107 24.38 4.57 -10.46
N ASP A 108 23.57 3.74 -11.12
CA ASP A 108 23.83 3.16 -12.44
C ASP A 108 23.12 3.91 -13.58
N GLY A 109 22.45 5.03 -13.27
CA GLY A 109 21.68 5.84 -14.21
C GLY A 109 20.27 5.33 -14.47
N SER A 110 19.87 4.18 -13.91
CA SER A 110 18.46 3.76 -13.96
C SER A 110 17.61 4.68 -13.08
N SER A 111 16.32 4.76 -13.36
CA SER A 111 15.35 5.47 -12.52
C SER A 111 14.01 4.74 -12.52
N THR A 112 13.17 5.00 -11.52
CA THR A 112 11.75 4.62 -11.53
C THR A 112 10.91 5.72 -10.91
N ARG A 113 9.60 5.63 -11.09
CA ARG A 113 8.62 6.53 -10.47
C ARG A 113 7.82 5.83 -9.38
N CYS A 114 7.59 6.53 -8.28
CA CYS A 114 6.78 6.06 -7.15
C CYS A 114 6.34 7.24 -6.27
N CYS A 115 5.30 7.06 -5.45
CA CYS A 115 4.95 8.08 -4.47
C CYS A 115 6.08 8.24 -3.42
N TYR A 116 6.21 9.39 -2.75
CA TYR A 116 7.24 9.55 -1.72
C TYR A 116 7.11 8.61 -0.49
N GLU A 117 5.99 7.92 -0.27
CA GLU A 117 5.76 6.99 0.85
C GLU A 117 6.29 5.62 0.45
N HIS A 118 6.49 5.41 -0.85
CA HIS A 118 6.84 4.14 -1.41
C HIS A 118 8.05 3.57 -0.69
N LEU A 119 7.94 2.29 -0.34
CA LEU A 119 8.87 1.65 0.55
C LEU A 119 10.03 1.06 -0.24
N TRP A 120 11.22 1.29 0.29
CA TRP A 120 12.49 0.81 -0.23
C TRP A 120 13.23 0.10 0.88
N LEU A 121 13.63 -1.14 0.62
CA LEU A 121 14.62 -1.80 1.45
C LEU A 121 15.99 -1.18 1.19
N THR A 122 16.60 -0.56 2.20
CA THR A 122 17.90 0.12 2.06
C THR A 122 18.89 -0.27 3.15
N GLU A 123 20.14 -0.51 2.79
CA GLU A 123 21.26 -0.51 3.73
C GLU A 123 21.86 0.89 3.76
N SER A 124 22.07 1.48 4.94
CA SER A 124 22.73 2.78 5.12
C SER A 124 24.26 2.69 5.06
N HIS A 125 24.96 3.83 4.96
CA HIS A 125 26.43 3.84 5.02
C HIS A 125 26.99 3.28 6.33
N SER A 126 26.39 3.62 7.47
CA SER A 126 26.83 3.14 8.78
C SER A 126 26.64 1.62 8.94
N GLU A 127 25.50 1.09 8.51
CA GLU A 127 25.23 -0.37 8.53
C GLU A 127 26.24 -1.13 7.64
N ARG A 128 26.46 -0.66 6.41
CA ARG A 128 27.46 -1.27 5.52
C ARG A 128 28.88 -1.21 6.08
N ALA A 129 29.25 -0.11 6.76
CA ALA A 129 30.57 0.02 7.37
C ALA A 129 30.77 -1.00 8.50
N VAL A 130 29.75 -1.20 9.35
CA VAL A 130 29.76 -2.22 10.41
C VAL A 130 29.89 -3.63 9.81
N ASN A 131 29.07 -3.95 8.81
CA ASN A 131 29.07 -5.27 8.17
C ASN A 131 30.42 -5.62 7.53
N ARG A 132 31.10 -4.63 6.93
CA ARG A 132 32.46 -4.81 6.39
C ARG A 132 33.48 -5.18 7.47
N VAL A 133 33.43 -4.50 8.63
CA VAL A 133 34.36 -4.76 9.75
C VAL A 133 34.07 -6.12 10.39
N SER A 134 32.79 -6.45 10.59
CA SER A 134 32.34 -7.74 11.14
C SER A 134 32.83 -8.91 10.29
N LYS A 135 32.69 -8.82 8.96
CA LYS A 135 33.18 -9.84 8.02
C LYS A 135 34.71 -10.02 8.13
N TYR A 136 35.46 -8.93 8.12
CA TYR A 136 36.93 -8.99 8.24
C TYR A 136 37.43 -9.60 9.56
N LYS A 137 36.77 -9.28 10.68
CA LYS A 137 37.11 -9.86 11.99
C LYS A 137 36.72 -11.34 12.08
N ALA A 138 35.63 -11.75 11.42
CA ALA A 138 35.21 -13.15 11.35
C ALA A 138 36.27 -14.00 10.66
N ASP A 139 36.71 -13.59 9.47
CA ASP A 139 37.70 -14.29 8.66
C ASP A 139 39.04 -14.48 9.41
N LYS A 140 39.41 -13.53 10.29
CA LYS A 140 40.64 -13.60 11.10
C LYS A 140 40.54 -14.44 12.38
N LYS A 141 39.35 -14.63 12.95
CA LYS A 141 39.17 -15.25 14.28
C LYS A 141 38.24 -16.48 14.27
N GLY A 142 37.78 -16.92 13.09
CA GLY A 142 36.81 -18.02 12.94
C GLY A 142 35.43 -17.76 13.58
N LYS A 143 35.15 -16.54 14.02
CA LYS A 143 33.97 -16.20 14.83
C LYS A 143 32.88 -15.55 13.97
N ILE A 144 31.67 -16.11 13.96
CA ILE A 144 30.55 -15.57 13.18
C ILE A 144 30.00 -14.32 13.89
N TYR A 145 30.12 -13.16 13.25
CA TYR A 145 29.53 -11.90 13.74
C TYR A 145 28.13 -11.70 13.14
N GLN A 146 27.19 -11.20 13.94
CA GLN A 146 25.86 -10.82 13.45
C GLN A 146 25.97 -9.60 12.51
N LEU A 147 25.51 -9.76 11.28
CA LEU A 147 25.39 -8.67 10.31
C LEU A 147 24.21 -7.76 10.69
N LYS A 148 24.35 -6.46 10.49
CA LYS A 148 23.23 -5.52 10.56
C LYS A 148 22.43 -5.58 9.26
N PRO A 149 21.18 -6.02 9.27
CA PRO A 149 20.36 -6.07 8.06
C PRO A 149 19.99 -4.66 7.58
N GLY A 150 19.59 -4.56 6.30
CA GLY A 150 19.02 -3.34 5.74
C GLY A 150 17.65 -3.03 6.34
N ARG A 151 17.26 -1.76 6.31
CA ARG A 151 15.99 -1.24 6.85
C ARG A 151 15.10 -0.72 5.74
N VAL A 152 13.80 -0.96 5.89
CA VAL A 152 12.78 -0.35 5.05
C VAL A 152 12.67 1.14 5.36
N LYS A 153 12.74 1.98 4.31
CA LYS A 153 12.57 3.43 4.35
C LYS A 153 11.65 3.89 3.25
N THR A 154 10.94 4.98 3.48
CA THR A 154 10.18 5.67 2.43
C THR A 154 11.10 6.39 1.46
N THR A 155 10.67 6.60 0.22
CA THR A 155 11.35 7.48 -0.75
C THR A 155 11.63 8.86 -0.14
N TYR A 156 10.69 9.34 0.68
CA TYR A 156 10.76 10.59 1.41
C TYR A 156 11.96 10.64 2.38
N GLU A 157 12.09 9.66 3.29
CA GLU A 157 13.23 9.57 4.22
C GLU A 157 14.57 9.42 3.48
N ILE A 158 14.54 8.74 2.33
CA ILE A 158 15.71 8.58 1.46
C ILE A 158 16.14 9.91 0.88
N ALA A 159 15.20 10.71 0.37
CA ALA A 159 15.45 12.03 -0.19
C ALA A 159 16.14 12.97 0.82
N GLN A 160 15.74 12.92 2.09
CA GLN A 160 16.36 13.72 3.17
C GLN A 160 17.77 13.28 3.55
N SER A 161 18.15 12.05 3.20
CA SER A 161 19.38 11.44 3.71
C SER A 161 20.20 10.76 2.62
N LEU A 162 20.13 11.25 1.38
CA LEU A 162 20.80 10.68 0.20
C LEU A 162 22.30 10.47 0.40
N THR A 163 22.95 11.34 1.17
CA THR A 163 24.38 11.30 1.45
C THR A 163 24.68 11.17 2.95
N ALA A 164 25.87 10.63 3.27
CA ALA A 164 26.43 10.50 4.61
C ALA A 164 27.77 11.25 4.70
N ARG A 165 28.27 11.48 5.93
CA ARG A 165 29.53 12.20 6.22
C ARG A 165 29.66 13.53 5.45
N LYS A 166 28.73 14.46 5.71
CA LYS A 166 28.71 15.80 5.10
C LYS A 166 28.73 15.78 3.56
N GLY A 167 27.95 14.90 2.93
CA GLY A 167 27.80 14.90 1.46
C GLY A 167 28.72 13.96 0.68
N THR A 168 29.72 13.34 1.32
CA THR A 168 30.80 12.64 0.61
C THR A 168 30.47 11.21 0.17
N HIS A 169 29.54 10.52 0.85
CA HIS A 169 29.25 9.11 0.59
C HIS A 169 27.77 8.85 0.31
N LYS A 170 27.46 8.01 -0.67
CA LYS A 170 26.09 7.55 -0.97
C LYS A 170 25.52 6.76 0.21
N ASN A 171 24.36 7.16 0.71
CA ASN A 171 23.84 6.60 1.95
C ASN A 171 23.01 5.34 1.73
N HIS A 172 22.09 5.30 0.77
CA HIS A 172 21.10 4.22 0.65
C HIS A 172 21.42 3.25 -0.49
N LYS A 173 21.81 2.02 -0.13
CA LYS A 173 22.02 0.91 -1.08
C LYS A 173 20.78 0.03 -1.10
N ILE A 174 20.26 -0.30 -2.27
CA ILE A 174 19.14 -1.25 -2.43
C ILE A 174 19.67 -2.63 -2.87
N PRO A 175 18.90 -3.71 -2.67
CA PRO A 175 19.20 -5.00 -3.26
C PRO A 175 19.26 -4.90 -4.79
N VAL A 176 20.16 -5.66 -5.39
CA VAL A 176 20.13 -5.95 -6.83
C VAL A 176 19.38 -7.25 -6.99
N MET A 177 18.45 -7.31 -7.94
CA MET A 177 17.71 -8.53 -8.25
C MET A 177 18.70 -9.66 -8.60
N GLN A 178 18.44 -10.89 -8.16
CA GLN A 178 19.18 -12.05 -8.67
C GLN A 178 18.71 -12.41 -10.09
N CYS A 179 19.21 -13.50 -10.67
CA CYS A 179 18.85 -13.87 -12.03
C CYS A 179 17.34 -14.19 -12.13
N ALA A 180 16.61 -13.43 -12.95
CA ALA A 180 15.17 -13.60 -13.11
C ALA A 180 14.81 -14.97 -13.69
N ASP A 181 13.83 -15.64 -13.11
CA ASP A 181 13.25 -16.90 -13.57
C ASP A 181 12.11 -16.64 -14.58
N PHE A 182 12.50 -16.42 -15.84
CA PHE A 182 11.55 -16.30 -16.95
C PHE A 182 11.10 -17.66 -17.47
N GLU A 183 9.93 -17.67 -18.11
CA GLU A 183 9.45 -18.84 -18.82
C GLU A 183 10.39 -19.21 -19.96
N SER A 184 10.75 -20.50 -20.02
CA SER A 184 11.63 -21.02 -21.07
C SER A 184 10.85 -21.24 -22.34
N SER A 185 11.42 -20.84 -23.48
CA SER A 185 10.87 -21.13 -24.80
C SER A 185 11.98 -21.50 -25.77
N SER A 186 11.66 -22.31 -26.78
CA SER A 186 12.59 -22.63 -27.86
C SER A 186 12.91 -21.37 -28.66
N VAL A 187 14.17 -21.23 -29.09
CA VAL A 187 14.62 -20.12 -29.93
C VAL A 187 14.98 -20.61 -31.34
N PRO A 188 14.76 -19.79 -32.37
CA PRO A 188 14.91 -20.24 -33.75
C PRO A 188 16.38 -20.24 -34.26
N VAL A 189 17.29 -19.58 -33.54
CA VAL A 189 18.74 -19.63 -33.75
C VAL A 189 19.42 -19.89 -32.42
N GLU A 190 20.45 -20.74 -32.42
CA GLU A 190 21.26 -21.00 -31.23
C GLU A 190 21.78 -19.67 -30.62
N PRO A 191 21.59 -19.43 -29.30
CA PRO A 191 21.80 -18.11 -28.73
C PRO A 191 23.22 -17.57 -28.91
N TYR A 192 24.24 -18.41 -28.72
CA TYR A 192 25.64 -17.99 -28.92
C TYR A 192 25.92 -17.58 -30.36
N LEU A 193 25.43 -18.37 -31.33
CA LEU A 193 25.56 -18.05 -32.76
C LEU A 193 24.88 -16.72 -33.10
N LEU A 194 23.66 -16.50 -32.60
CA LEU A 194 22.98 -15.23 -32.79
C LEU A 194 23.78 -14.07 -32.18
N GLY A 195 24.36 -14.26 -30.99
CA GLY A 195 25.19 -13.25 -30.34
C GLY A 195 26.40 -12.84 -31.19
N CYS A 196 27.10 -13.82 -31.78
CA CYS A 196 28.21 -13.54 -32.70
C CYS A 196 27.75 -12.83 -33.98
N LEU A 197 26.59 -13.19 -34.54
CA LEU A 197 26.04 -12.51 -35.72
C LEU A 197 25.59 -11.07 -35.41
N LEU A 198 25.11 -10.81 -34.20
CA LEU A 198 24.75 -9.46 -33.77
C LEU A 198 25.97 -8.57 -33.60
N GLY A 199 27.09 -9.11 -33.12
CA GLY A 199 28.35 -8.37 -33.06
C GLY A 199 29.01 -8.24 -34.44
N ASP A 200 29.81 -9.24 -34.81
CA ASP A 200 30.65 -9.23 -36.02
C ASP A 200 29.96 -9.79 -37.29
N GLY A 201 28.64 -9.97 -37.27
CA GLY A 201 27.92 -10.52 -38.41
C GLY A 201 27.57 -9.50 -39.51
N GLY A 202 27.72 -9.89 -40.77
CA GLY A 202 27.19 -9.18 -41.94
C GLY A 202 25.83 -9.74 -42.35
N LEU A 203 24.77 -8.92 -42.26
CA LEU A 203 23.37 -9.35 -42.46
C LEU A 203 22.67 -8.69 -43.66
N THR A 204 23.40 -7.97 -44.51
CA THR A 204 22.86 -7.15 -45.61
C THR A 204 23.14 -7.73 -47.01
N GLN A 205 23.99 -8.74 -47.10
CA GLN A 205 24.41 -9.37 -48.35
C GLN A 205 23.63 -10.67 -48.56
N GLY A 206 23.72 -11.32 -49.72
CA GLY A 206 22.89 -12.49 -50.08
C GLY A 206 22.86 -13.68 -49.08
N THR A 207 23.80 -13.75 -48.14
CA THR A 207 23.84 -14.76 -47.07
C THR A 207 24.49 -14.21 -45.80
N PRO A 208 24.11 -14.66 -44.57
CA PRO A 208 24.74 -14.22 -43.34
C PRO A 208 26.23 -14.53 -43.38
N LYS A 209 27.04 -13.60 -42.89
CA LYS A 209 28.49 -13.77 -42.75
C LYS A 209 28.92 -13.46 -41.32
N LEU A 210 29.99 -14.08 -40.86
CA LEU A 210 30.69 -13.75 -39.62
C LEU A 210 32.15 -13.45 -39.94
N THR A 211 32.65 -12.32 -39.48
CA THR A 211 34.06 -11.96 -39.62
C THR A 211 34.76 -12.14 -38.29
N THR A 212 35.75 -13.02 -38.20
CA THR A 212 36.51 -13.23 -36.96
C THR A 212 37.91 -13.78 -37.23
N THR A 213 38.88 -13.33 -36.44
CA THR A 213 40.25 -13.86 -36.42
C THR A 213 40.44 -14.94 -35.34
N ASP A 214 39.48 -15.13 -34.44
CA ASP A 214 39.57 -16.10 -33.34
C ASP A 214 39.02 -17.47 -33.79
N SER A 215 39.89 -18.46 -33.93
CA SER A 215 39.52 -19.82 -34.37
C SER A 215 38.53 -20.52 -33.42
N GLU A 216 38.61 -20.27 -32.11
CA GLU A 216 37.66 -20.78 -31.11
C GLU A 216 36.21 -20.32 -31.39
N ILE A 217 36.04 -19.07 -31.87
CA ILE A 217 34.71 -18.53 -32.21
C ILE A 217 34.19 -19.23 -33.47
N ALA A 218 35.04 -19.35 -34.51
CA ALA A 218 34.68 -20.02 -35.75
C ALA A 218 34.30 -21.49 -35.52
N GLU A 219 35.11 -22.25 -34.78
CA GLU A 219 34.85 -23.65 -34.46
C GLU A 219 33.52 -23.83 -33.70
N ARG A 220 33.28 -22.99 -32.69
CA ARG A 220 32.05 -23.04 -31.91
C ARG A 220 30.82 -22.66 -32.74
N CYS A 221 30.91 -21.61 -33.55
CA CYS A 221 29.83 -21.24 -34.46
C CYS A 221 29.54 -22.36 -35.46
N GLY A 222 30.58 -23.01 -36.01
CA GLY A 222 30.47 -24.17 -36.89
C GLY A 222 29.70 -25.35 -36.28
N LYS A 223 29.87 -25.59 -34.98
CA LYS A 223 29.14 -26.63 -34.22
C LYS A 223 27.68 -26.26 -33.91
N LEU A 224 27.34 -24.97 -33.95
CA LEU A 224 26.01 -24.43 -33.65
C LEU A 224 25.20 -24.10 -34.91
N VAL A 225 25.74 -24.41 -36.10
CA VAL A 225 25.06 -24.18 -37.36
C VAL A 225 23.81 -25.06 -37.44
N PRO A 226 22.64 -24.51 -37.83
CA PRO A 226 21.42 -25.30 -38.03
C PRO A 226 21.59 -26.39 -39.08
N GLN A 227 20.82 -27.47 -38.96
CA GLN A 227 20.81 -28.55 -39.95
C GLN A 227 20.50 -28.00 -41.36
N GLY A 228 21.26 -28.45 -42.36
CA GLY A 228 21.09 -28.01 -43.76
C GLY A 228 21.78 -26.68 -44.10
N ILE A 229 22.54 -26.10 -43.15
CA ILE A 229 23.42 -24.96 -43.38
C ILE A 229 24.87 -25.41 -43.19
N GLU A 230 25.77 -24.90 -44.04
CA GLU A 230 27.22 -25.07 -43.94
C GLU A 230 27.89 -23.73 -43.67
N MET A 231 28.89 -23.71 -42.80
CA MET A 231 29.75 -22.54 -42.60
C MET A 231 31.03 -22.72 -43.42
N LYS A 232 31.25 -21.87 -44.44
CA LYS A 232 32.44 -21.91 -45.31
C LYS A 232 33.26 -20.64 -45.19
N SER A 233 34.58 -20.79 -45.15
CA SER A 233 35.46 -19.63 -45.25
C SER A 233 35.39 -19.04 -46.67
N VAL A 234 35.32 -17.71 -46.75
CA VAL A 234 35.18 -16.95 -48.01
C VAL A 234 36.04 -15.68 -47.96
N GLY A 235 36.34 -15.12 -49.13
CA GLY A 235 37.12 -13.88 -49.26
C GLY A 235 38.52 -14.10 -49.81
N ARG A 236 39.28 -13.00 -49.99
CA ARG A 236 40.66 -13.04 -50.52
C ARG A 236 41.65 -13.64 -49.52
N GLU A 237 41.40 -13.44 -48.23
CA GLU A 237 42.20 -14.04 -47.15
C GLU A 237 41.35 -15.12 -46.46
N LEU A 238 41.65 -16.38 -46.77
CA LEU A 238 40.97 -17.53 -46.17
C LEU A 238 41.21 -17.54 -44.65
N GLY A 239 40.17 -17.90 -43.89
CA GLY A 239 40.19 -17.98 -42.43
C GLY A 239 39.66 -16.75 -41.68
N LEU A 240 39.27 -15.68 -42.38
CA LEU A 240 38.80 -14.42 -41.75
C LEU A 240 37.29 -14.20 -41.80
N THR A 241 36.66 -14.48 -42.95
CA THR A 241 35.22 -14.33 -43.12
C THR A 241 34.59 -15.69 -43.39
N TYR A 242 33.48 -15.97 -42.74
CA TYR A 242 32.74 -17.22 -42.85
C TYR A 242 31.32 -16.93 -43.34
N ALA A 243 30.93 -17.50 -44.47
CA ALA A 243 29.58 -17.43 -45.00
C ALA A 243 28.78 -18.67 -44.56
N PHE A 244 27.56 -18.43 -44.06
CA PHE A 244 26.61 -19.50 -43.76
C PHE A 244 25.76 -19.74 -45.01
N ILE A 245 25.90 -20.87 -45.68
CA ILE A 245 25.22 -21.17 -46.95
C ILE A 245 24.31 -22.40 -46.81
N GLY A 246 23.23 -22.46 -47.59
CA GLY A 246 22.40 -23.67 -47.67
C GLY A 246 23.15 -24.82 -48.36
N THR A 247 22.97 -26.05 -47.88
CA THR A 247 23.57 -27.23 -48.52
C THR A 247 22.95 -27.50 -49.89
N THR A 248 23.75 -27.93 -50.87
CA THR A 248 23.23 -28.32 -52.19
C THR A 248 22.66 -29.75 -52.13
N TRP A 249 21.49 -29.97 -52.75
CA TRP A 249 20.98 -31.33 -52.99
C TRP A 249 20.78 -31.52 -54.49
N LYS A 250 21.45 -32.52 -55.08
CA LYS A 250 21.44 -32.81 -56.53
C LYS A 250 21.70 -31.58 -57.43
N GLY A 251 22.66 -30.73 -57.05
CA GLY A 251 23.05 -29.57 -57.85
C GLY A 251 22.10 -28.37 -57.78
N GLN A 252 20.99 -28.44 -57.02
CA GLN A 252 20.11 -27.29 -56.78
C GLN A 252 20.46 -26.60 -55.45
N PHE A 253 20.52 -25.27 -55.46
CA PHE A 253 20.73 -24.45 -54.25
C PHE A 253 19.54 -24.61 -53.31
N ARG A 254 19.77 -25.11 -52.09
CA ARG A 254 18.75 -25.01 -51.05
C ARG A 254 18.63 -23.57 -50.57
N TYR A 255 17.38 -23.21 -50.31
CA TYR A 255 17.01 -22.01 -49.59
C TYR A 255 17.77 -21.91 -48.25
N ASN A 256 18.41 -20.78 -47.98
CA ASN A 256 19.12 -20.56 -46.73
C ASN A 256 18.11 -20.29 -45.59
N GLN A 257 17.80 -21.35 -44.83
CA GLN A 257 16.87 -21.28 -43.70
C GLN A 257 17.33 -20.29 -42.63
N LEU A 258 18.65 -20.14 -42.39
CA LEU A 258 19.17 -19.16 -41.44
C LEU A 258 18.87 -17.71 -41.89
N THR A 259 19.01 -17.41 -43.19
CA THR A 259 18.61 -16.12 -43.75
C THR A 259 17.14 -15.82 -43.50
N GLN A 260 16.27 -16.80 -43.74
CA GLN A 260 14.83 -16.61 -43.52
C GLN A 260 14.49 -16.47 -42.04
N THR A 261 15.14 -17.24 -41.17
CA THR A 261 14.97 -17.09 -39.73
C THR A 261 15.37 -15.69 -39.26
N LEU A 262 16.52 -15.18 -39.73
CA LEU A 262 16.96 -13.82 -39.41
C LEU A 262 16.01 -12.76 -39.99
N ARG A 263 15.39 -13.03 -41.14
CA ARG A 263 14.33 -12.18 -41.72
C ARG A 263 13.07 -12.18 -40.85
N ASN A 264 12.63 -13.33 -40.37
CA ASN A 264 11.48 -13.47 -39.47
C ASN A 264 11.73 -12.79 -38.11
N LEU A 265 12.97 -12.78 -37.64
CA LEU A 265 13.39 -12.04 -36.44
C LEU A 265 13.54 -10.52 -36.67
N GLY A 266 13.42 -10.06 -37.92
CA GLY A 266 13.58 -8.65 -38.30
C GLY A 266 15.04 -8.14 -38.33
N LEU A 267 16.01 -9.05 -38.32
CA LEU A 267 17.45 -8.74 -38.30
C LEU A 267 18.09 -8.72 -39.70
N TRP A 268 17.44 -9.31 -40.69
CA TRP A 268 17.93 -9.31 -42.07
C TRP A 268 17.88 -7.90 -42.68
N ASN A 269 18.86 -7.57 -43.52
CA ASN A 269 19.04 -6.23 -44.10
C ASN A 269 19.32 -5.11 -43.08
N LYS A 270 19.72 -5.44 -41.84
CA LYS A 270 20.10 -4.46 -40.83
C LYS A 270 21.60 -4.19 -40.84
N TYR A 271 21.97 -2.91 -40.85
CA TYR A 271 23.35 -2.48 -40.60
C TYR A 271 23.68 -2.56 -39.11
N SER A 272 24.98 -2.49 -38.77
CA SER A 272 25.47 -2.62 -37.37
C SER A 272 24.79 -1.67 -36.38
N TYR A 273 24.43 -0.46 -36.82
CA TYR A 273 23.79 0.58 -36.01
C TYR A 273 22.26 0.41 -35.86
N GLU A 274 21.66 -0.54 -36.58
CA GLU A 274 20.23 -0.84 -36.51
C GLU A 274 19.91 -2.19 -35.85
N LYS A 275 20.94 -3.02 -35.57
CA LYS A 275 20.75 -4.34 -34.95
C LYS A 275 20.14 -4.19 -33.54
N TYR A 276 19.40 -5.20 -33.12
CA TYR A 276 18.75 -5.28 -31.80
C TYR A 276 18.65 -6.76 -31.38
N ILE A 277 18.30 -7.04 -30.12
CA ILE A 277 18.05 -8.41 -29.64
C ILE A 277 16.55 -8.70 -29.72
N PRO A 278 16.11 -9.76 -30.42
CA PRO A 278 14.70 -10.12 -30.45
C PRO A 278 14.17 -10.49 -29.05
N ASN A 279 12.91 -10.09 -28.74
CA ASN A 279 12.33 -10.26 -27.41
C ASN A 279 12.29 -11.71 -26.90
N CYS A 280 12.15 -12.69 -27.81
CA CYS A 280 12.19 -14.12 -27.47
C CYS A 280 13.55 -14.60 -26.91
N TYR A 281 14.60 -13.79 -27.01
CA TYR A 281 15.88 -14.02 -26.34
C TYR A 281 16.04 -13.18 -25.07
N LEU A 282 15.47 -11.96 -25.03
CA LEU A 282 15.52 -11.09 -23.85
C LEU A 282 14.72 -11.64 -22.67
N ILE A 283 13.56 -12.25 -22.94
CA ILE A 283 12.70 -12.90 -21.96
C ILE A 283 12.70 -14.41 -22.21
N ASN A 284 13.72 -15.08 -21.67
CA ASN A 284 13.88 -16.53 -21.80
C ASN A 284 14.73 -17.08 -20.65
N SER A 285 14.96 -18.38 -20.63
CA SER A 285 15.79 -19.07 -19.65
C SER A 285 17.17 -18.42 -19.44
N LYS A 286 17.73 -18.55 -18.24
CA LYS A 286 19.09 -18.09 -17.90
C LYS A 286 20.12 -18.56 -18.93
N LYS A 287 19.99 -19.81 -19.41
CA LYS A 287 20.89 -20.40 -20.42
C LYS A 287 20.84 -19.63 -21.73
N VAL A 288 19.65 -19.40 -22.30
CA VAL A 288 19.48 -18.67 -23.57
C VAL A 288 20.09 -17.27 -23.46
N ARG A 289 19.74 -16.54 -22.40
CA ARG A 289 20.22 -15.17 -22.17
C ARG A 289 21.73 -15.10 -22.01
N LEU A 290 22.31 -16.02 -21.23
CA LEU A 290 23.74 -16.04 -20.97
C LEU A 290 24.55 -16.45 -22.22
N GLU A 291 24.09 -17.44 -22.97
CA GLU A 291 24.77 -17.86 -24.20
C GLU A 291 24.72 -16.78 -25.29
N LEU A 292 23.61 -16.06 -25.41
CA LEU A 292 23.53 -14.89 -26.29
C LEU A 292 24.53 -13.80 -25.87
N LEU A 293 24.57 -13.47 -24.57
CA LEU A 293 25.52 -12.49 -24.05
C LEU A 293 26.96 -12.91 -24.33
N ARG A 294 27.28 -14.21 -24.20
CA ARG A 294 28.62 -14.74 -24.47
C ARG A 294 29.03 -14.58 -25.93
N GLY A 295 28.12 -14.80 -26.88
CA GLY A 295 28.41 -14.57 -28.30
C GLY A 295 28.73 -13.10 -28.61
N LEU A 296 27.96 -12.18 -28.02
CA LEU A 296 28.20 -10.73 -28.13
C LEU A 296 29.51 -10.29 -27.47
N MET A 297 29.85 -10.87 -26.32
CA MET A 297 31.05 -10.51 -25.58
C MET A 297 32.32 -11.13 -26.20
N ASP A 298 32.24 -12.33 -26.76
CA ASP A 298 33.37 -12.94 -27.45
C ASP A 298 33.73 -12.20 -28.74
N THR A 299 32.77 -11.55 -29.39
CA THR A 299 32.98 -10.66 -30.55
C THR A 299 33.40 -9.25 -30.09
N ASP A 300 32.43 -8.38 -29.81
CA ASP A 300 32.62 -6.96 -29.51
C ASP A 300 32.99 -6.66 -28.05
N GLY A 301 32.99 -7.67 -27.19
CA GLY A 301 33.33 -7.52 -25.78
C GLY A 301 34.83 -7.54 -25.53
N SER A 302 35.26 -6.84 -24.48
CA SER A 302 36.64 -6.82 -24.02
C SER A 302 36.72 -6.96 -22.50
N VAL A 303 37.87 -7.44 -22.04
CA VAL A 303 38.22 -7.52 -20.63
C VAL A 303 39.57 -6.84 -20.41
N SER A 304 39.64 -5.95 -19.42
CA SER A 304 40.85 -5.19 -19.12
C SER A 304 42.02 -6.10 -18.74
N LYS A 305 43.25 -5.62 -18.89
CA LYS A 305 44.47 -6.39 -18.55
C LYS A 305 44.47 -6.90 -17.10
N LYS A 306 43.86 -6.14 -16.18
CA LYS A 306 43.74 -6.53 -14.77
C LYS A 306 42.64 -7.56 -14.49
N GLY A 307 41.77 -7.84 -15.48
CA GLY A 307 40.72 -8.85 -15.40
C GLY A 307 39.41 -8.40 -14.74
N TYR A 308 39.34 -7.13 -14.30
CA TYR A 308 38.19 -6.63 -13.53
C TYR A 308 37.18 -5.86 -14.38
N GLU A 309 37.54 -5.30 -15.52
CA GLU A 309 36.59 -4.45 -16.26
C GLU A 309 36.18 -5.17 -17.53
N THR A 310 34.89 -5.43 -17.68
CA THR A 310 34.30 -5.99 -18.88
C THR A 310 33.49 -4.90 -19.58
N LEU A 311 33.82 -4.67 -20.86
CA LEU A 311 33.21 -3.65 -21.69
C LEU A 311 32.65 -4.28 -22.96
N LEU A 312 31.57 -3.73 -23.49
CA LEU A 312 31.10 -4.00 -24.86
C LEU A 312 30.92 -2.67 -25.57
N ALA A 313 31.29 -2.59 -26.84
CA ALA A 313 31.07 -1.41 -27.66
C ALA A 313 30.09 -1.74 -28.78
N THR A 314 29.15 -0.85 -29.08
CA THR A 314 28.24 -1.02 -30.21
C THR A 314 27.90 0.31 -30.85
N SER A 315 27.60 0.29 -32.15
CA SER A 315 27.08 1.45 -32.88
C SER A 315 25.54 1.55 -32.83
N SER A 316 24.85 0.51 -32.34
CA SER A 316 23.40 0.51 -32.20
C SER A 316 22.98 0.89 -30.80
N LEU A 317 22.20 1.97 -30.68
CA LEU A 317 21.61 2.39 -29.41
C LEU A 317 20.65 1.33 -28.86
N GLN A 318 19.83 0.75 -29.74
CA GLN A 318 18.87 -0.28 -29.36
C GLN A 318 19.58 -1.54 -28.84
N LEU A 319 20.61 -2.03 -29.54
CA LEU A 319 21.41 -3.16 -29.07
C LEU A 319 22.06 -2.84 -27.72
N GLY A 320 22.50 -1.60 -27.50
CA GLY A 320 23.01 -1.15 -26.22
C GLY A 320 21.99 -1.27 -25.08
N TYR A 321 20.75 -0.83 -25.29
CA TYR A 321 19.67 -0.99 -24.32
C TYR A 321 19.26 -2.45 -24.11
N ASP A 322 19.25 -3.25 -25.17
CA ASP A 322 18.91 -4.66 -25.12
C ASP A 322 19.95 -5.46 -24.33
N VAL A 323 21.25 -5.23 -24.57
CA VAL A 323 22.33 -5.83 -23.79
C VAL A 323 22.26 -5.38 -22.34
N LYS A 324 21.92 -4.10 -22.09
CA LYS A 324 21.67 -3.61 -20.72
C LYS A 324 20.55 -4.39 -20.04
N SER A 325 19.40 -4.56 -20.70
CA SER A 325 18.27 -5.35 -20.18
C SER A 325 18.67 -6.80 -19.92
N LEU A 326 19.43 -7.41 -20.84
CA LEU A 326 19.96 -8.77 -20.71
C LEU A 326 20.84 -8.91 -19.46
N VAL A 327 21.79 -8.00 -19.27
CA VAL A 327 22.68 -7.97 -18.09
C VAL A 327 21.89 -7.75 -16.81
N GLU A 328 20.95 -6.81 -16.77
CA GLU A 328 20.11 -6.54 -15.60
C GLU A 328 19.26 -7.77 -15.21
N SER A 329 18.68 -8.45 -16.20
CA SER A 329 17.88 -9.66 -15.96
C SER A 329 18.71 -10.86 -15.47
N LEU A 330 20.02 -10.88 -15.74
CA LEU A 330 20.98 -11.87 -15.22
C LEU A 330 21.49 -11.51 -13.81
N GLY A 331 20.99 -10.43 -13.21
CA GLY A 331 21.40 -9.93 -11.89
C GLY A 331 22.63 -9.02 -11.93
N GLY A 332 23.00 -8.53 -13.11
CA GLY A 332 24.11 -7.60 -13.30
C GLY A 332 23.69 -6.13 -13.27
N ILE A 333 24.68 -5.26 -13.45
CA ILE A 333 24.52 -3.81 -13.65
C ILE A 333 25.25 -3.43 -14.94
N CYS A 334 24.56 -2.68 -15.81
CA CYS A 334 25.12 -2.18 -17.06
C CYS A 334 24.97 -0.65 -17.15
N ARG A 335 26.09 0.04 -17.35
CA ARG A 335 26.13 1.48 -17.62
C ARG A 335 26.49 1.73 -19.06
N ILE A 336 25.71 2.56 -19.75
CA ILE A 336 26.00 2.98 -21.13
C ILE A 336 26.67 4.35 -21.08
N ARG A 337 27.73 4.54 -21.86
CA ARG A 337 28.36 5.82 -22.12
C ARG A 337 28.41 6.07 -23.61
N GLU A 338 28.08 7.28 -24.02
CA GLU A 338 28.22 7.73 -25.40
C GLU A 338 29.64 8.23 -25.64
N LYS A 339 30.20 7.88 -26.79
CA LYS A 339 31.52 8.34 -27.23
C LYS A 339 31.53 8.51 -28.74
N ASN A 340 32.07 9.62 -29.22
CA ASN A 340 32.41 9.76 -30.63
C ASN A 340 33.67 8.94 -30.94
N THR A 341 33.58 8.12 -31.97
CA THR A 341 34.74 7.44 -32.55
C THR A 341 35.66 8.45 -33.23
N ALA A 342 36.90 8.03 -33.56
CA ALA A 342 37.82 8.87 -34.33
C ALA A 342 37.24 9.34 -35.68
N SER A 343 36.27 8.59 -36.22
CA SER A 343 35.53 8.92 -37.44
C SER A 343 34.35 9.88 -37.26
N GLY A 344 34.10 10.38 -36.04
CA GLY A 344 32.96 11.23 -35.71
C GLY A 344 31.62 10.50 -35.50
N ARG A 345 31.56 9.19 -35.74
CA ARG A 345 30.34 8.37 -35.49
C ARG A 345 30.14 8.08 -34.01
N LEU A 346 28.89 8.13 -33.54
CA LEU A 346 28.49 7.76 -32.19
C LEU A 346 28.74 6.26 -31.92
N CYS A 347 29.22 5.96 -30.73
CA CYS A 347 29.43 4.62 -30.21
C CYS A 347 28.96 4.57 -28.75
N TYR A 348 28.30 3.47 -28.40
CA TYR A 348 27.77 3.20 -27.07
C TYR A 348 28.67 2.17 -26.39
N CYS A 349 29.40 2.62 -25.36
CA CYS A 349 30.27 1.80 -24.54
C CYS A 349 29.55 1.34 -23.28
N LEU A 350 29.30 0.04 -23.18
CA LEU A 350 28.65 -0.62 -22.07
C LEU A 350 29.69 -1.10 -21.06
N SER A 351 29.59 -0.62 -19.83
CA SER A 351 30.33 -1.17 -18.69
C SER A 351 29.47 -2.20 -17.98
N ILE A 352 29.87 -3.46 -18.08
CA ILE A 352 29.10 -4.62 -17.60
C ILE A 352 29.72 -5.09 -16.28
N CYS A 353 28.87 -5.29 -15.27
CA CYS A 353 29.24 -5.90 -14.00
C CYS A 353 28.25 -7.00 -13.69
N LEU A 354 28.69 -8.27 -13.73
CA LEU A 354 27.85 -9.44 -13.49
C LEU A 354 28.11 -10.05 -12.10
N PRO A 355 27.18 -10.87 -11.59
CA PRO A 355 27.40 -11.72 -10.43
C PRO A 355 28.68 -12.57 -10.55
N PRO A 356 29.35 -12.89 -9.42
CA PRO A 356 30.65 -13.56 -9.44
C PRO A 356 30.63 -14.98 -10.03
N ASP A 357 29.47 -15.63 -10.07
CA ASP A 357 29.23 -16.94 -10.68
C ASP A 357 29.04 -16.88 -12.20
N ILE A 358 28.93 -15.69 -12.78
CA ILE A 358 28.66 -15.52 -14.22
C ILE A 358 29.91 -14.99 -14.94
N ASN A 359 30.50 -15.85 -15.78
CA ASN A 359 31.52 -15.44 -16.75
C ASN A 359 30.87 -15.07 -18.10
N PRO A 360 31.04 -13.83 -18.59
CA PRO A 360 30.43 -13.37 -19.83
C PRO A 360 31.15 -13.84 -21.11
N PHE A 361 32.23 -14.63 -21.05
CA PHE A 361 32.96 -15.09 -22.23
C PHE A 361 33.00 -16.62 -22.30
N HIS A 362 33.04 -17.15 -23.51
CA HIS A 362 33.49 -18.52 -23.77
C HIS A 362 34.92 -18.56 -24.29
N LEU A 363 35.33 -17.54 -25.04
CA LEU A 363 36.67 -17.44 -25.63
C LEU A 363 37.75 -17.51 -24.55
N SER A 364 38.59 -18.54 -24.59
CA SER A 364 39.45 -18.94 -23.46
C SER A 364 40.34 -17.80 -22.97
N ARG A 365 41.00 -17.08 -23.89
CA ARG A 365 41.85 -15.92 -23.56
C ARG A 365 41.13 -14.79 -22.81
N LYS A 366 39.82 -14.60 -23.04
CA LYS A 366 38.99 -13.59 -22.36
C LYS A 366 38.41 -14.18 -21.07
N ARG A 367 37.84 -15.39 -21.14
CA ARG A 367 37.26 -16.15 -20.03
C ARG A 367 38.24 -16.28 -18.87
N ASP A 368 39.45 -16.74 -19.14
CA ASP A 368 40.47 -17.03 -18.13
C ASP A 368 41.06 -15.74 -17.54
N ARG A 369 40.93 -14.62 -18.25
CA ARG A 369 41.34 -13.30 -17.77
C ARG A 369 40.32 -12.68 -16.82
N VAL A 370 39.04 -13.03 -16.92
CA VAL A 370 37.99 -12.47 -16.05
C VAL A 370 38.23 -12.92 -14.61
N LYS A 371 38.35 -11.94 -13.71
CA LYS A 371 38.41 -12.19 -12.27
C LYS A 371 37.02 -12.05 -11.66
N PRO A 372 36.51 -13.08 -10.95
CA PRO A 372 35.22 -13.02 -10.28
C PRO A 372 35.11 -11.80 -9.36
N LYS A 373 33.97 -11.13 -9.41
CA LYS A 373 33.71 -9.87 -8.69
C LYS A 373 33.34 -10.10 -7.23
N THR A 374 34.25 -10.67 -6.43
CA THR A 374 33.98 -10.96 -5.01
C THR A 374 33.99 -9.73 -4.10
N ARG A 375 34.75 -8.68 -4.47
CA ARG A 375 34.86 -7.42 -3.70
C ARG A 375 33.93 -6.30 -4.18
N TYR A 376 33.69 -6.23 -5.49
CA TYR A 376 32.88 -5.19 -6.14
C TYR A 376 31.74 -5.84 -6.92
N ILE A 377 30.86 -6.53 -6.19
CA ILE A 377 29.63 -7.11 -6.74
C ILE A 377 28.72 -6.02 -7.34
N PRO A 378 27.76 -6.40 -8.22
CA PRO A 378 26.72 -5.50 -8.68
C PRO A 378 26.05 -4.80 -7.49
N THR A 379 26.00 -3.47 -7.53
CA THR A 379 25.41 -2.65 -6.46
C THR A 379 24.68 -1.45 -7.02
N ARG A 380 23.57 -1.11 -6.37
CA ARG A 380 22.72 0.01 -6.75
C ARG A 380 22.46 0.87 -5.52
N TYR A 381 22.68 2.18 -5.65
CA TYR A 381 22.41 3.18 -4.63
C TYR A 381 21.38 4.16 -5.13
N ILE A 382 20.46 4.59 -4.27
CA ILE A 382 19.58 5.73 -4.57
C ILE A 382 20.42 7.01 -4.42
N ILE A 383 20.44 7.84 -5.46
CA ILE A 383 21.25 9.06 -5.53
C ILE A 383 20.43 10.34 -5.67
N SER A 384 19.19 10.25 -6.18
CA SER A 384 18.23 11.35 -6.13
C SER A 384 16.79 10.84 -6.02
N ALA A 385 15.91 11.69 -5.50
CA ALA A 385 14.47 11.47 -5.40
C ALA A 385 13.80 12.83 -5.61
N GLU A 386 13.47 13.13 -6.87
CA GLU A 386 13.03 14.46 -7.33
C GLU A 386 11.53 14.46 -7.63
N ASN A 387 10.87 15.60 -7.48
CA ASN A 387 9.45 15.71 -7.81
C ASN A 387 9.20 15.43 -9.30
N ALA A 388 8.22 14.59 -9.60
CA ALA A 388 7.82 14.19 -10.95
C ALA A 388 6.34 14.49 -11.25
N GLY A 389 5.67 15.33 -10.45
CA GLY A 389 4.28 15.73 -10.63
C GLY A 389 3.29 14.80 -9.93
N GLU A 390 2.03 14.86 -10.35
CA GLU A 390 0.97 13.99 -9.84
C GLU A 390 0.49 13.04 -10.93
N GLU A 391 0.38 11.75 -10.61
CA GLU A 391 -0.11 10.73 -11.53
C GLU A 391 -1.08 9.80 -10.80
N GLU A 392 -2.01 9.19 -11.55
CA GLU A 392 -2.83 8.10 -11.04
C GLU A 392 -1.92 6.91 -10.69
N CYS A 393 -2.03 6.45 -9.45
CA CYS A 393 -1.16 5.43 -8.89
C CYS A 393 -1.95 4.19 -8.43
N VAL A 394 -1.24 3.07 -8.37
CA VAL A 394 -1.73 1.78 -7.90
C VAL A 394 -0.64 1.10 -7.07
N CYS A 395 -1.05 0.25 -6.15
CA CYS A 395 -0.17 -0.61 -5.37
C CYS A 395 -0.54 -2.07 -5.65
N ILE A 396 0.44 -2.97 -5.57
CA ILE A 396 0.19 -4.41 -5.63
C ILE A 396 0.70 -5.08 -4.36
N ALA A 397 0.04 -6.17 -3.96
CA ALA A 397 0.59 -7.09 -2.97
C ALA A 397 1.10 -8.36 -3.62
N VAL A 398 2.27 -8.83 -3.17
CA VAL A 398 2.89 -10.08 -3.64
C VAL A 398 3.02 -11.10 -2.52
N GLU A 399 2.94 -12.38 -2.87
CA GLU A 399 2.97 -13.52 -1.95
C GLU A 399 4.36 -13.76 -1.33
N HIS A 400 5.41 -13.36 -2.03
CA HIS A 400 6.78 -13.67 -1.66
C HIS A 400 7.11 -13.23 -0.21
N PRO A 401 7.80 -14.05 0.61
CA PRO A 401 8.10 -13.72 2.01
C PRO A 401 8.90 -12.43 2.22
N SER A 402 9.71 -12.04 1.22
CA SER A 402 10.44 -10.75 1.28
C SER A 402 9.54 -9.53 1.07
N HIS A 403 8.34 -9.75 0.52
CA HIS A 403 7.40 -8.75 0.02
C HIS A 403 8.00 -7.77 -1.01
N LEU A 404 9.11 -8.17 -1.63
CA LEU A 404 9.76 -7.42 -2.69
C LEU A 404 9.27 -7.91 -4.06
N TYR A 405 9.12 -6.96 -4.98
CA TYR A 405 8.91 -7.25 -6.39
C TYR A 405 9.79 -6.35 -7.25
N VAL A 406 9.84 -6.65 -8.54
CA VAL A 406 10.75 -5.99 -9.49
C VAL A 406 9.97 -5.06 -10.42
N THR A 407 10.34 -3.79 -10.39
CA THR A 407 9.86 -2.74 -11.31
C THR A 407 10.93 -2.46 -12.38
N GLU A 408 10.61 -1.64 -13.37
CA GLU A 408 11.49 -1.16 -14.48
C GLU A 408 13.01 -1.20 -14.17
N HIS A 409 13.84 -1.60 -15.15
CA HIS A 409 15.30 -1.74 -15.00
C HIS A 409 15.76 -2.72 -13.91
N CYS A 410 14.94 -3.75 -13.68
CA CYS A 410 15.11 -4.75 -12.64
C CYS A 410 15.32 -4.11 -11.24
N ILE A 411 14.64 -2.99 -10.98
CA ILE A 411 14.70 -2.28 -9.69
C ILE A 411 13.85 -3.05 -8.66
N VAL A 412 14.48 -3.46 -7.56
CA VAL A 412 13.80 -4.13 -6.46
C VAL A 412 13.09 -3.10 -5.58
N THR A 413 11.81 -3.33 -5.32
CA THR A 413 10.97 -2.43 -4.52
C THR A 413 10.03 -3.17 -3.58
N HIS A 414 9.47 -2.50 -2.57
CA HIS A 414 8.80 -3.14 -1.44
C HIS A 414 7.29 -2.87 -1.37
N ASN A 415 6.53 -3.91 -0.99
CA ASN A 415 5.12 -3.84 -0.63
C ASN A 415 4.96 -4.31 0.83
N THR A 416 4.09 -3.74 1.69
CA THR A 416 3.63 -4.37 2.97
C THR A 416 2.64 -3.51 3.75
N THR A 417 1.43 -4.00 4.04
CA THR A 417 0.58 -3.62 5.22
C THR A 417 0.67 -4.74 6.27
N CYS A 418 1.31 -4.49 7.43
CA CYS A 418 1.62 -5.52 8.45
C CYS A 418 0.38 -6.30 8.96
N VAL A 419 -0.77 -5.64 9.10
CA VAL A 419 -2.01 -6.26 9.62
C VAL A 419 -2.67 -7.19 8.60
N GLN A 420 -2.73 -6.78 7.34
CA GLN A 420 -3.30 -7.61 6.27
C GLN A 420 -2.43 -8.83 5.98
N GLN A 421 -1.11 -8.66 6.05
CA GLN A 421 -0.16 -9.77 5.95
C GLN A 421 -0.39 -10.79 7.07
N LEU A 422 -0.51 -10.32 8.32
CA LEU A 422 -0.79 -11.18 9.45
C LEU A 422 -2.13 -11.93 9.31
N ILE A 423 -3.20 -11.25 8.88
CA ILE A 423 -4.49 -11.88 8.64
C ILE A 423 -4.36 -12.99 7.59
N ARG A 424 -3.66 -12.75 6.48
CA ARG A 424 -3.43 -13.78 5.44
C ARG A 424 -2.64 -14.97 5.97
N GLU A 425 -1.58 -14.75 6.74
CA GLU A 425 -0.79 -15.83 7.34
C GLU A 425 -1.61 -16.70 8.30
N LEU A 426 -2.51 -16.08 9.07
CA LEU A 426 -3.42 -16.80 9.95
C LEU A 426 -4.42 -17.67 9.16
N LEU A 427 -4.97 -17.13 8.06
CA LEU A 427 -5.86 -17.89 7.17
C LEU A 427 -5.15 -19.08 6.50
N VAL A 428 -3.90 -18.91 6.08
CA VAL A 428 -3.07 -20.01 5.52
C VAL A 428 -2.82 -21.11 6.57
N GLN A 429 -2.80 -20.75 7.86
CA GLN A 429 -2.71 -21.70 8.97
C GLN A 429 -4.08 -22.27 9.39
N ASP A 430 -5.10 -22.12 8.54
CA ASP A 430 -6.46 -22.60 8.76
C ASP A 430 -7.09 -22.06 10.06
N LYS A 431 -6.70 -20.83 10.46
CA LYS A 431 -7.31 -20.13 11.59
C LYS A 431 -8.58 -19.43 11.15
N ARG A 432 -9.63 -19.54 11.96
CA ARG A 432 -10.87 -18.78 11.80
C ARG A 432 -10.63 -17.37 12.33
N VAL A 433 -10.67 -16.38 11.43
CA VAL A 433 -10.37 -14.98 11.75
C VAL A 433 -11.62 -14.11 11.62
N ALA A 434 -11.89 -13.31 12.65
CA ALA A 434 -12.86 -12.22 12.58
C ALA A 434 -12.15 -10.86 12.65
N VAL A 435 -12.61 -9.90 11.86
CA VAL A 435 -12.18 -8.50 11.91
C VAL A 435 -13.36 -7.64 12.33
N THR A 436 -13.19 -6.92 13.44
CA THR A 436 -14.26 -6.17 14.07
C THR A 436 -13.91 -4.70 14.30
N ALA A 437 -14.95 -3.89 14.50
CA ALA A 437 -14.82 -2.52 14.99
C ALA A 437 -16.01 -2.15 15.89
N PRO A 438 -15.92 -1.08 16.70
CA PRO A 438 -17.02 -0.62 17.55
C PRO A 438 -18.27 -0.14 16.80
N THR A 439 -18.14 0.29 15.53
CA THR A 439 -19.24 0.88 14.76
C THR A 439 -19.43 0.21 13.39
N ASN A 440 -20.67 0.14 12.89
CA ASN A 440 -20.97 -0.42 11.56
C ASN A 440 -20.24 0.33 10.43
N LYS A 441 -20.05 1.65 10.57
CA LYS A 441 -19.32 2.45 9.57
C LYS A 441 -17.86 2.03 9.47
N ALA A 442 -17.19 1.83 10.60
CA ALA A 442 -15.81 1.34 10.62
C ALA A 442 -15.71 -0.08 10.06
N VAL A 443 -16.68 -0.96 10.38
CA VAL A 443 -16.78 -2.31 9.77
C VAL A 443 -16.91 -2.23 8.26
N GLY A 444 -17.78 -1.36 7.73
CA GLY A 444 -17.93 -1.16 6.28
C GLY A 444 -16.65 -0.68 5.61
N VAL A 445 -15.85 0.16 6.27
CA VAL A 445 -14.51 0.54 5.79
C VAL A 445 -13.56 -0.66 5.78
N LEU A 446 -13.55 -1.49 6.82
CA LEU A 446 -12.71 -2.69 6.90
C LEU A 446 -13.10 -3.74 5.86
N GLN A 447 -14.40 -3.94 5.63
CA GLN A 447 -14.94 -4.82 4.59
C GLN A 447 -14.51 -4.36 3.20
N ARG A 448 -14.74 -3.07 2.86
CA ARG A 448 -14.29 -2.50 1.58
C ARG A 448 -12.79 -2.62 1.42
N THR A 449 -12.04 -2.29 2.47
CA THR A 449 -10.58 -2.44 2.46
C THR A 449 -10.22 -3.91 2.22
N ALA A 450 -10.74 -4.87 2.97
CA ALA A 450 -10.43 -6.28 2.75
C ALA A 450 -10.81 -6.79 1.35
N ALA A 451 -11.95 -6.36 0.81
CA ALA A 451 -12.42 -6.68 -0.54
C ALA A 451 -11.50 -6.10 -1.62
N GLU A 452 -11.21 -4.80 -1.55
CA GLU A 452 -10.19 -4.13 -2.39
C GLU A 452 -8.83 -4.82 -2.26
N ASN A 453 -8.58 -5.44 -1.11
CA ASN A 453 -7.33 -6.10 -0.81
C ASN A 453 -7.34 -7.62 -1.06
N GLY A 454 -8.35 -8.18 -1.72
CA GLY A 454 -8.42 -9.59 -2.07
C GLY A 454 -8.32 -10.54 -0.87
N VAL A 455 -8.63 -10.08 0.35
CA VAL A 455 -8.65 -10.90 1.55
C VAL A 455 -10.02 -11.56 1.63
N THR A 456 -10.08 -12.87 1.41
CA THR A 456 -11.29 -13.70 1.50
C THR A 456 -11.19 -14.67 2.68
N GLY A 457 -12.32 -15.20 3.17
CA GLY A 457 -12.33 -16.14 4.30
C GLY A 457 -12.25 -15.49 5.69
N VAL A 458 -12.47 -14.18 5.79
CA VAL A 458 -12.54 -13.43 7.06
C VAL A 458 -13.97 -12.96 7.29
N GLU A 459 -14.46 -13.09 8.52
CA GLU A 459 -15.77 -12.56 8.87
C GLU A 459 -15.69 -11.16 9.50
N PHE A 460 -16.69 -10.33 9.22
CA PHE A 460 -16.73 -8.93 9.64
C PHE A 460 -17.95 -8.66 10.50
N PHE A 461 -17.72 -8.14 11.71
CA PHE A 461 -18.78 -7.82 12.65
C PHE A 461 -18.48 -6.51 13.36
N THR A 462 -19.51 -5.84 13.87
CA THR A 462 -19.25 -4.98 15.03
C THR A 462 -18.89 -5.86 16.22
N ILE A 463 -18.01 -5.38 17.10
CA ILE A 463 -17.68 -6.13 18.33
C ILE A 463 -18.94 -6.40 19.19
N HIS A 464 -19.94 -5.52 19.12
CA HIS A 464 -21.24 -5.71 19.75
C HIS A 464 -21.99 -6.91 19.15
N GLN A 465 -22.09 -7.01 17.82
CA GLN A 465 -22.71 -8.16 17.13
C GLN A 465 -21.98 -9.46 17.44
N LEU A 466 -20.65 -9.47 17.41
CA LEU A 466 -19.84 -10.65 17.68
C LEU A 466 -20.06 -11.20 19.09
N LEU A 467 -20.23 -10.30 20.07
CA LEU A 467 -20.48 -10.62 21.47
C LEU A 467 -21.97 -10.84 21.80
N GLY A 468 -22.88 -10.64 20.85
CA GLY A 468 -24.34 -10.71 21.09
C GLY A 468 -24.86 -9.60 22.02
N LEU A 469 -24.22 -8.43 22.04
CA LEU A 469 -24.53 -7.33 22.94
C LEU A 469 -25.52 -6.34 22.31
N GLY A 470 -26.44 -5.86 23.12
CA GLY A 470 -27.41 -4.83 22.78
C GLY A 470 -27.69 -3.90 23.96
N MET A 471 -28.25 -2.73 23.68
CA MET A 471 -28.64 -1.81 24.74
C MET A 471 -29.97 -2.27 25.34
N VAL A 472 -29.96 -2.56 26.64
CA VAL A 472 -31.15 -2.95 27.40
C VAL A 472 -31.49 -1.86 28.40
N THR A 473 -32.76 -1.51 28.48
CA THR A 473 -33.27 -0.55 29.45
C THR A 473 -33.49 -1.24 30.79
N ARG A 474 -32.79 -0.78 31.84
CA ARG A 474 -33.01 -1.18 33.23
C ARG A 474 -33.44 0.05 34.04
N GLY A 475 -34.75 0.23 34.22
CA GLY A 475 -35.32 1.40 34.89
C GLY A 475 -35.07 2.69 34.10
N LYS A 476 -34.27 3.62 34.66
CA LYS A 476 -33.96 4.92 34.03
C LYS A 476 -32.73 4.87 33.11
N GLU A 477 -31.96 3.79 33.14
CA GLU A 477 -30.66 3.71 32.48
C GLU A 477 -30.68 2.70 31.33
N LYS A 478 -30.00 3.04 30.22
CA LYS A 478 -29.68 2.07 29.17
C LYS A 478 -28.31 1.48 29.50
N VAL A 479 -28.25 0.16 29.66
CA VAL A 479 -27.02 -0.59 29.98
C VAL A 479 -26.72 -1.54 28.83
N LEU A 480 -25.45 -1.76 28.53
CA LEU A 480 -25.05 -2.74 27.53
C LEU A 480 -25.11 -4.16 28.13
N ASP A 481 -25.94 -5.01 27.54
CA ASP A 481 -26.21 -6.36 28.06
C ASP A 481 -26.27 -7.38 26.92
N GLN A 482 -26.21 -8.67 27.26
CA GLN A 482 -26.29 -9.74 26.28
C GLN A 482 -27.75 -9.93 25.83
N THR A 483 -28.01 -9.65 24.56
CA THR A 483 -29.34 -9.71 23.93
C THR A 483 -29.46 -10.84 22.91
N GLY A 484 -28.34 -11.44 22.52
CA GLY A 484 -28.27 -12.59 21.63
C GLY A 484 -27.08 -13.50 21.95
N PRO A 485 -26.94 -14.61 21.20
CA PRO A 485 -25.79 -15.50 21.36
C PRO A 485 -24.49 -14.79 20.98
N SER A 486 -23.41 -15.12 21.69
CA SER A 486 -22.07 -14.66 21.37
C SER A 486 -21.40 -15.65 20.42
N TYR A 487 -20.87 -15.16 19.30
CA TYR A 487 -20.19 -15.98 18.28
C TYR A 487 -18.67 -15.93 18.41
N ILE A 488 -18.14 -15.17 19.36
CA ILE A 488 -16.70 -14.92 19.48
C ILE A 488 -15.87 -16.20 19.64
N ASN A 489 -16.42 -17.23 20.29
CA ASN A 489 -15.75 -18.52 20.50
C ASN A 489 -15.67 -19.39 19.24
N LEU A 490 -16.32 -18.98 18.14
CA LEU A 490 -16.18 -19.63 16.83
C LEU A 490 -14.89 -19.23 16.12
N PHE A 491 -14.17 -18.23 16.62
CA PHE A 491 -12.96 -17.70 16.01
C PHE A 491 -11.73 -18.03 16.85
N ASP A 492 -10.61 -18.26 16.17
CA ASP A 492 -9.33 -18.49 16.81
C ASP A 492 -8.62 -17.14 17.06
N VAL A 493 -8.80 -16.19 16.14
CA VAL A 493 -8.22 -14.83 16.24
C VAL A 493 -9.26 -13.76 15.90
N VAL A 494 -9.38 -12.76 16.77
CA VAL A 494 -10.29 -11.62 16.60
C VAL A 494 -9.49 -10.32 16.58
N PHE A 495 -9.56 -9.59 15.48
CA PHE A 495 -9.02 -8.23 15.37
C PHE A 495 -10.11 -7.23 15.76
N ILE A 496 -9.74 -6.20 16.54
CA ILE A 496 -10.65 -5.10 16.92
C ILE A 496 -9.98 -3.77 16.54
N ASP A 497 -10.41 -3.17 15.43
CA ASP A 497 -9.94 -1.86 14.99
C ASP A 497 -10.68 -0.71 15.71
N GLU A 498 -10.12 0.50 15.64
CA GLU A 498 -10.65 1.70 16.34
C GLU A 498 -10.88 1.45 17.85
N CYS A 499 -9.95 0.73 18.49
CA CYS A 499 -10.06 0.32 19.90
C CYS A 499 -10.10 1.51 20.87
N SER A 500 -9.79 2.72 20.40
CA SER A 500 -9.95 3.99 21.11
C SER A 500 -11.39 4.30 21.52
N MET A 501 -12.38 3.75 20.79
CA MET A 501 -13.80 3.93 21.08
C MET A 501 -14.37 2.93 22.09
N ILE A 502 -13.57 1.95 22.57
CA ILE A 502 -14.04 0.95 23.54
C ILE A 502 -14.16 1.58 24.93
N GLY A 503 -15.39 1.73 25.44
CA GLY A 503 -15.71 2.20 26.79
C GLY A 503 -15.57 1.12 27.88
N LYS A 504 -15.74 1.52 29.14
CA LYS A 504 -15.59 0.64 30.33
C LYS A 504 -16.53 -0.56 30.31
N GLN A 505 -17.80 -0.37 29.91
CA GLN A 505 -18.78 -1.46 29.89
C GLN A 505 -18.42 -2.52 28.84
N LEU A 506 -18.15 -2.09 27.61
CA LEU A 506 -17.75 -2.99 26.53
C LEU A 506 -16.42 -3.69 26.84
N TRP A 507 -15.46 -3.00 27.47
CA TRP A 507 -14.20 -3.60 27.89
C TRP A 507 -14.40 -4.78 28.84
N ARG A 508 -15.29 -4.66 29.83
CA ARG A 508 -15.59 -5.77 30.77
C ARG A 508 -16.06 -7.03 30.04
N TRP A 509 -16.89 -6.87 29.01
CA TRP A 509 -17.33 -8.01 28.19
C TRP A 509 -16.18 -8.65 27.41
N ILE A 510 -15.32 -7.84 26.77
CA ILE A 510 -14.14 -8.32 26.04
C ILE A 510 -13.18 -9.05 27.00
N GLU A 511 -12.93 -8.48 28.18
CA GLU A 511 -12.05 -9.04 29.20
C GLU A 511 -12.59 -10.35 29.78
N ASN A 512 -13.90 -10.42 30.04
CA ASN A 512 -14.55 -11.64 30.50
C ASN A 512 -14.37 -12.80 29.50
N VAL A 513 -14.61 -12.57 28.21
CA VAL A 513 -14.42 -13.60 27.18
C VAL A 513 -12.95 -13.98 27.05
N ALA A 514 -12.05 -12.99 27.08
CA ALA A 514 -10.61 -13.24 27.02
C ALA A 514 -10.11 -14.12 28.18
N ASN A 515 -10.74 -14.02 29.35
CA ASN A 515 -10.42 -14.78 30.56
C ASN A 515 -11.11 -16.16 30.63
N GLN A 516 -12.20 -16.36 29.89
CA GLN A 516 -12.99 -17.61 29.89
C GLN A 516 -12.44 -18.69 28.94
N SER A 517 -11.44 -18.40 28.11
CA SER A 517 -10.90 -19.34 27.13
C SER A 517 -10.18 -20.54 27.78
N SER A 518 -10.82 -21.72 27.65
CA SER A 518 -10.38 -23.05 28.11
C SER A 518 -9.05 -23.53 27.49
N THR A 519 -8.46 -24.56 28.09
CA THR A 519 -7.12 -25.14 27.83
C THR A 519 -6.89 -25.75 26.44
N TRP A 520 -7.91 -25.93 25.60
CA TRP A 520 -7.77 -26.67 24.32
C TRP A 520 -7.74 -25.83 23.04
N THR A 521 -8.34 -24.63 22.99
CA THR A 521 -8.15 -23.64 21.90
C THR A 521 -8.40 -22.24 22.45
N LYS A 522 -7.33 -21.49 22.76
CA LYS A 522 -7.45 -20.15 23.35
C LYS A 522 -7.66 -19.09 22.27
N LEU A 523 -8.78 -18.39 22.36
CA LEU A 523 -9.08 -17.17 21.59
C LEU A 523 -7.95 -16.15 21.75
N LYS A 524 -7.51 -15.57 20.64
CA LYS A 524 -6.54 -14.46 20.60
C LYS A 524 -7.20 -13.18 20.11
N ILE A 525 -7.15 -12.12 20.91
CA ILE A 525 -7.74 -10.82 20.59
C ILE A 525 -6.61 -9.82 20.31
N ILE A 526 -6.63 -9.18 19.14
CA ILE A 526 -5.66 -8.14 18.74
C ILE A 526 -6.40 -6.81 18.59
N LEU A 527 -6.18 -5.90 19.53
CA LEU A 527 -6.70 -4.53 19.55
C LEU A 527 -5.83 -3.63 18.68
N MET A 528 -6.45 -2.77 17.88
CA MET A 528 -5.77 -1.81 17.01
C MET A 528 -6.38 -0.41 17.17
N GLY A 529 -5.53 0.61 17.26
CA GLY A 529 -6.03 2.00 17.35
C GLY A 529 -4.96 3.03 17.69
N ASP A 530 -5.32 4.31 17.55
CA ASP A 530 -4.43 5.43 17.91
C ASP A 530 -4.84 6.04 19.26
N PRO A 531 -3.97 6.04 20.29
CA PRO A 531 -4.27 6.63 21.59
C PRO A 531 -4.48 8.15 21.58
N ALA A 532 -4.13 8.83 20.48
CA ALA A 532 -4.38 10.25 20.29
C ALA A 532 -5.77 10.57 19.69
N GLN A 533 -6.53 9.57 19.22
CA GLN A 533 -7.93 9.76 18.79
C GLN A 533 -8.85 10.10 19.97
N LEU A 534 -10.14 10.34 19.72
CA LEU A 534 -11.10 10.67 20.77
C LEU A 534 -11.29 9.49 21.74
N ASN A 535 -11.60 9.83 22.99
CA ASN A 535 -12.00 8.85 23.99
C ASN A 535 -13.43 8.37 23.73
N PRO A 536 -13.85 7.25 24.36
CA PRO A 536 -15.26 6.90 24.41
C PRO A 536 -16.07 8.06 25.01
N VAL A 537 -17.25 8.32 24.44
CA VAL A 537 -18.09 9.48 24.78
C VAL A 537 -18.46 9.45 26.26
N ASN A 538 -18.33 10.59 26.94
CA ASN A 538 -18.57 10.75 28.39
C ASN A 538 -17.66 9.89 29.29
N GLU A 539 -16.55 9.37 28.77
CA GLU A 539 -15.59 8.57 29.53
C GLU A 539 -14.16 9.12 29.42
N GLY A 540 -13.29 8.64 30.30
CA GLY A 540 -11.85 8.90 30.25
C GLY A 540 -11.14 8.09 29.16
N LYS A 541 -9.83 7.92 29.31
CA LYS A 541 -9.03 7.11 28.38
C LYS A 541 -9.59 5.68 28.26
N SER A 542 -9.77 5.21 27.03
CA SER A 542 -10.24 3.84 26.77
C SER A 542 -9.38 2.80 27.54
N PRO A 543 -10.01 1.87 28.27
CA PRO A 543 -9.30 0.79 28.97
C PRO A 543 -8.48 -0.10 28.04
N SER A 544 -8.84 -0.18 26.75
CA SER A 544 -8.14 -1.00 25.74
C SER A 544 -6.65 -0.62 25.60
N PHE A 545 -6.28 0.62 25.90
CA PHE A 545 -4.90 1.09 25.86
C PHE A 545 -4.07 0.76 27.11
N GLN A 546 -4.70 0.20 28.15
CA GLN A 546 -4.04 -0.22 29.40
C GLN A 546 -3.53 -1.67 29.35
N VAL A 547 -3.83 -2.40 28.28
CA VAL A 547 -3.34 -3.78 28.08
C VAL A 547 -1.81 -3.82 28.23
N PRO A 548 -1.29 -4.76 29.06
CA PRO A 548 0.14 -4.87 29.32
C PRO A 548 0.90 -5.33 28.07
N ASP A 549 0.34 -6.30 27.33
CA ASP A 549 0.89 -6.82 26.10
C ASP A 549 0.60 -5.91 24.92
N LYS A 550 1.61 -5.14 24.53
CA LYS A 550 1.47 -4.17 23.46
C LYS A 550 2.72 -3.93 22.64
N ALA A 551 2.46 -3.49 21.41
CA ALA A 551 3.41 -2.84 20.52
C ALA A 551 2.87 -1.45 20.15
N VAL A 552 3.74 -0.45 20.16
CA VAL A 552 3.39 0.93 19.81
C VAL A 552 4.26 1.37 18.65
N LEU A 553 3.62 1.67 17.53
CA LEU A 553 4.21 2.29 16.35
C LEU A 553 4.14 3.81 16.54
N THR A 554 5.21 4.41 17.05
CA THR A 554 5.29 5.85 17.33
C THR A 554 5.76 6.66 16.13
N GLN A 555 6.34 6.01 15.11
CA GLN A 555 6.76 6.67 13.88
C GLN A 555 5.56 6.90 12.97
N VAL A 556 5.27 8.17 12.67
CA VAL A 556 4.29 8.56 11.67
C VAL A 556 4.86 8.22 10.30
N VAL A 557 4.33 7.21 9.62
CA VAL A 557 4.68 6.88 8.23
C VAL A 557 3.43 7.09 7.36
N ARG A 558 3.10 8.36 7.14
CA ARG A 558 2.33 8.91 6.01
C ARG A 558 3.21 9.97 5.36
N GLN A 559 3.20 10.16 4.04
CA GLN A 559 4.12 11.11 3.41
C GLN A 559 3.85 12.52 3.87
N GLY A 560 4.99 13.20 4.04
CA GLY A 560 5.23 14.43 3.31
C GLY A 560 5.82 15.45 4.25
N THR A 561 7.15 15.57 4.34
CA THR A 561 7.59 16.95 4.61
C THR A 561 7.30 17.74 3.35
N GLY A 562 6.67 18.90 3.54
CA GLY A 562 6.14 19.68 2.46
C GLY A 562 4.70 19.31 2.09
N SER A 563 4.05 18.34 2.76
CA SER A 563 2.58 18.26 2.79
C SER A 563 2.10 19.15 3.93
N PRO A 564 1.60 20.36 3.64
CA PRO A 564 1.28 21.31 4.69
C PRO A 564 0.14 20.81 5.61
N LEU A 565 -0.72 19.94 5.08
CA LEU A 565 -1.77 19.28 5.85
C LEU A 565 -1.17 18.27 6.84
N LEU A 566 -0.15 17.50 6.44
CA LEU A 566 0.48 16.55 7.35
C LEU A 566 1.20 17.26 8.50
N GLU A 567 1.87 18.38 8.22
CA GLU A 567 2.50 19.19 9.26
C GLU A 567 1.46 19.66 10.28
N PHE A 568 0.30 20.14 9.81
CA PHE A 568 -0.83 20.52 10.68
C PHE A 568 -1.37 19.33 11.51
N VAL A 569 -1.59 18.17 10.89
CA VAL A 569 -2.09 16.97 11.58
C VAL A 569 -1.06 16.46 12.60
N THR A 570 0.23 16.53 12.28
CA THR A 570 1.32 16.12 13.17
C THR A 570 1.44 17.08 14.36
N ALA A 571 1.36 18.39 14.12
CA ALA A 571 1.37 19.41 15.16
C ALA A 571 0.17 19.26 16.12
N SER A 572 -1.03 19.06 15.58
CA SER A 572 -2.24 18.84 16.40
C SER A 572 -2.14 17.55 17.22
N ARG A 573 -1.61 16.45 16.65
CA ARG A 573 -1.35 15.22 17.41
C ARG A 573 -0.28 15.39 18.48
N TYR A 574 0.78 16.15 18.21
CA TYR A 574 1.80 16.49 19.20
C TYR A 574 1.17 17.25 20.37
N ALA A 575 0.28 18.20 20.10
CA ALA A 575 -0.44 18.93 21.13
C ALA A 575 -1.31 18.03 22.03
N VAL A 576 -1.93 16.97 21.48
CA VAL A 576 -2.67 15.97 22.30
C VAL A 576 -1.76 15.27 23.31
N THR A 577 -0.54 14.94 22.91
CA THR A 577 0.33 14.04 23.67
C THR A 577 1.34 14.75 24.56
N LYS A 578 1.76 15.98 24.21
CA LYS A 578 2.87 16.69 24.85
C LYS A 578 2.51 18.10 25.33
N SER A 579 1.49 18.74 24.77
CA SER A 579 1.09 20.10 25.18
C SER A 579 0.18 20.09 26.40
N LYS A 580 0.36 21.09 27.26
CA LYS A 580 -0.61 21.47 28.32
C LYS A 580 -1.50 22.64 27.91
N PHE A 581 -1.30 23.17 26.69
CA PHE A 581 -2.02 24.32 26.14
C PHE A 581 -2.93 23.89 24.99
N PRO A 582 -4.03 24.64 24.74
CA PRO A 582 -4.85 24.47 23.55
C PRO A 582 -4.02 24.55 22.27
N PHE A 583 -4.29 23.67 21.32
CA PHE A 583 -3.68 23.72 19.99
C PHE A 583 -4.16 24.96 19.23
N GLU A 584 -3.21 25.76 18.77
CA GLU A 584 -3.52 26.93 17.94
C GLU A 584 -3.45 26.55 16.46
N PRO A 585 -4.58 26.59 15.72
CA PRO A 585 -4.56 26.30 14.30
C PRO A 585 -3.83 27.42 13.55
N TYR A 586 -3.02 27.03 12.57
CA TYR A 586 -2.26 27.94 11.73
C TYR A 586 -2.45 27.61 10.26
N ALA A 587 -2.29 28.63 9.42
CA ALA A 587 -2.32 28.46 7.98
C ALA A 587 -1.03 27.79 7.51
N ASN A 588 -1.16 26.70 6.76
CA ASN A 588 -0.04 26.03 6.12
C ASN A 588 -0.56 25.32 4.88
N TYR A 589 -0.26 25.81 3.69
CA TYR A 589 -0.83 25.28 2.44
C TYR A 589 0.11 25.53 1.25
N LEU A 590 -0.01 24.70 0.22
CA LEU A 590 0.74 24.84 -1.03
C LEU A 590 0.31 26.12 -1.77
N PRO A 591 1.18 26.74 -2.60
CA PRO A 591 0.84 27.99 -3.30
C PRO A 591 -0.46 27.92 -4.13
N ASP A 592 -0.77 26.76 -4.70
CA ASP A 592 -1.97 26.45 -5.48
C ASP A 592 -3.22 26.13 -4.62
N LYS A 593 -3.06 26.03 -3.30
CA LYS A 593 -4.09 25.67 -2.31
C LYS A 593 -4.71 24.28 -2.54
N SER A 594 -4.01 23.39 -3.25
CA SER A 594 -4.45 22.01 -3.48
C SER A 594 -4.31 21.15 -2.23
N ASN A 595 -3.30 21.44 -1.39
CA ASN A 595 -3.03 20.73 -0.14
C ASN A 595 -2.75 21.70 1.02
N GLY A 596 -3.25 21.38 2.22
CA GLY A 596 -2.94 22.13 3.44
C GLY A 596 -4.11 22.55 4.31
N ALA A 597 -3.81 23.36 5.30
CA ALA A 597 -4.75 24.01 6.20
C ALA A 597 -4.90 25.50 5.86
N LEU A 598 -6.09 25.90 5.42
CA LEU A 598 -6.43 27.29 5.14
C LEU A 598 -7.26 27.86 6.28
N MET A 599 -6.86 29.02 6.81
CA MET A 599 -7.67 29.75 7.79
C MET A 599 -8.71 30.60 7.05
N VAL A 600 -9.98 30.43 7.39
CA VAL A 600 -11.09 31.09 6.69
C VAL A 600 -12.13 31.65 7.66
N LYS A 601 -12.90 32.64 7.19
CA LYS A 601 -14.12 33.09 7.89
C LYS A 601 -15.25 32.08 7.70
N ARG A 602 -16.18 32.01 8.64
CA ARG A 602 -17.38 31.15 8.55
C ARG A 602 -18.14 31.30 7.23
N GLN A 603 -18.35 32.53 6.77
CA GLN A 603 -19.06 32.79 5.51
C GLN A 603 -18.32 32.21 4.29
N THR A 604 -16.99 32.23 4.31
CA THR A 604 -16.16 31.65 3.25
C THR A 604 -16.27 30.13 3.25
N LEU A 605 -16.21 29.50 4.44
CA LEU A 605 -16.41 28.06 4.57
C LEU A 605 -17.78 27.63 4.05
N LEU A 606 -18.85 28.33 4.45
CA LEU A 606 -20.22 28.01 4.03
C LEU A 606 -20.38 28.15 2.52
N ARG A 607 -19.94 29.27 1.92
CA ARG A 607 -20.00 29.47 0.47
C ARG A 607 -19.24 28.38 -0.29
N TYR A 608 -18.06 28.01 0.20
CA TYR A 608 -17.27 26.94 -0.38
C TYR A 608 -18.00 25.58 -0.29
N ALA A 609 -18.52 25.25 0.89
CA ALA A 609 -19.29 24.02 1.12
C ALA A 609 -20.50 23.94 0.18
N CYS A 610 -21.33 24.97 0.13
CA CYS A 610 -22.48 25.05 -0.77
C CYS A 610 -22.10 24.77 -2.23
N LYS A 611 -21.06 25.43 -2.75
CA LYS A 611 -20.58 25.23 -4.12
C LYS A 611 -20.04 23.82 -4.36
N LYS A 612 -19.24 23.28 -3.43
CA LYS A 612 -18.63 21.94 -3.54
C LYS A 612 -19.71 20.86 -3.47
N MET A 613 -20.63 20.97 -2.53
CA MET A 613 -21.73 20.02 -2.33
C MET A 613 -22.67 19.99 -3.55
N SER A 614 -23.03 21.15 -4.11
CA SER A 614 -23.89 21.23 -5.30
C SER A 614 -23.33 20.50 -6.53
N LYS A 615 -22.00 20.47 -6.67
CA LYS A 615 -21.33 19.91 -7.85
C LYS A 615 -21.02 18.42 -7.72
N GLU A 616 -20.63 17.97 -6.54
CA GLU A 616 -19.94 16.67 -6.38
C GLU A 616 -20.65 15.70 -5.42
N PHE A 617 -21.43 16.19 -4.45
CA PHE A 617 -21.90 15.35 -3.33
C PHE A 617 -22.81 14.21 -3.76
N ALA A 618 -23.66 14.41 -4.77
CA ALA A 618 -24.54 13.38 -5.30
C ALA A 618 -23.77 12.18 -5.91
N LYS A 619 -22.57 12.44 -6.48
CA LYS A 619 -21.70 11.41 -7.08
C LYS A 619 -20.70 10.86 -6.07
N ASN A 620 -20.19 11.71 -5.20
CA ASN A 620 -19.19 11.38 -4.20
C ASN A 620 -19.58 12.02 -2.86
N PRO A 621 -20.28 11.27 -1.99
CA PRO A 621 -20.64 11.74 -0.66
C PRO A 621 -19.40 12.14 0.17
N ASP A 622 -18.22 11.57 -0.05
CA ASP A 622 -17.01 11.88 0.72
C ASP A 622 -16.19 13.06 0.15
N CYS A 623 -16.75 13.84 -0.79
CA CYS A 623 -16.05 14.97 -1.43
C CYS A 623 -15.71 16.11 -0.45
N PHE A 624 -16.60 16.39 0.51
CA PHE A 624 -16.43 17.44 1.52
C PHE A 624 -17.32 17.17 2.74
N ARG A 625 -16.85 17.51 3.94
CA ARG A 625 -17.66 17.54 5.17
C ARG A 625 -17.26 18.73 6.04
N ILE A 626 -18.24 19.37 6.68
CA ILE A 626 -17.94 20.30 7.78
C ILE A 626 -17.95 19.51 9.10
N LEU A 627 -16.93 19.72 9.93
CA LEU A 627 -16.74 19.05 11.21
C LEU A 627 -16.86 20.07 12.35
N SER A 628 -17.75 19.78 13.29
CA SER A 628 -18.03 20.62 14.47
C SER A 628 -18.05 19.77 15.75
N TRP A 629 -18.03 20.39 16.93
CA TRP A 629 -18.12 19.68 18.19
C TRP A 629 -19.58 19.45 18.61
N THR A 630 -20.42 20.48 18.52
CA THR A 630 -21.79 20.47 19.02
C THR A 630 -22.81 20.07 17.95
N ASN A 631 -23.87 19.38 18.35
CA ASN A 631 -24.98 19.06 17.42
C ASN A 631 -25.67 20.31 16.91
N ALA A 632 -25.82 21.35 17.74
CA ALA A 632 -26.44 22.61 17.33
C ALA A 632 -25.71 23.26 16.15
N GLN A 633 -24.37 23.27 16.18
CA GLN A 633 -23.58 23.82 15.07
C GLN A 633 -23.65 22.95 13.81
N VAL A 634 -23.68 21.62 13.97
CA VAL A 634 -23.90 20.69 12.86
C VAL A 634 -25.24 20.94 12.20
N ASP A 635 -26.30 21.06 12.99
CA ASP A 635 -27.67 21.27 12.50
C ASP A 635 -27.77 22.65 11.78
N PHE A 636 -27.09 23.68 12.28
CA PHE A 636 -26.95 24.97 11.59
C PHE A 636 -26.33 24.83 10.19
N TYR A 637 -25.16 24.19 10.06
CA TYR A 637 -24.51 24.04 8.74
C TYR A 637 -25.34 23.19 7.79
N ASN A 638 -25.94 22.11 8.30
CA ASN A 638 -26.81 21.26 7.53
C ASN A 638 -28.01 22.04 6.97
N GLN A 639 -28.68 22.85 7.79
CA GLN A 639 -29.79 23.67 7.36
C GLN A 639 -29.36 24.69 6.30
N GLN A 640 -28.27 25.43 6.53
CA GLN A 640 -27.79 26.45 5.59
C GLN A 640 -27.41 25.85 4.23
N ILE A 641 -26.72 24.70 4.21
CA ILE A 641 -26.35 24.02 2.97
C ILE A 641 -27.60 23.45 2.29
N ARG A 642 -28.52 22.85 3.05
CA ARG A 642 -29.77 22.32 2.51
C ARG A 642 -30.61 23.40 1.84
N THR A 643 -30.80 24.53 2.51
CA THR A 643 -31.51 25.71 1.97
C THR A 643 -30.86 26.20 0.69
N TYR A 644 -29.53 26.23 0.62
CA TYR A 644 -28.83 26.60 -0.61
C TYR A 644 -29.05 25.60 -1.76
N LEU A 645 -29.06 24.30 -1.46
CA LEU A 645 -29.18 23.25 -2.48
C LEU A 645 -30.60 23.08 -3.02
N TYR A 646 -31.61 23.29 -2.16
CA TYR A 646 -32.99 22.93 -2.47
C TYR A 646 -34.00 24.07 -2.34
N GLY A 647 -33.62 25.21 -1.76
CA GLY A 647 -34.51 26.35 -1.49
C GLY A 647 -35.04 26.39 -0.04
N GLU A 648 -35.56 27.55 0.38
CA GLU A 648 -36.20 27.72 1.70
C GLU A 648 -37.54 27.00 1.79
N ASP A 649 -38.33 27.02 0.70
CA ASP A 649 -39.64 26.38 0.60
C ASP A 649 -39.58 24.90 0.22
N ALA A 650 -38.37 24.31 0.25
CA ALA A 650 -38.17 22.90 -0.03
C ALA A 650 -38.94 22.02 0.96
N ASN A 651 -39.67 21.03 0.44
CA ASN A 651 -40.26 19.95 1.24
C ASN A 651 -39.24 19.38 2.23
N ARG A 652 -39.71 18.92 3.39
CA ARG A 652 -38.85 18.39 4.46
C ARG A 652 -37.86 17.34 3.99
N PHE A 653 -38.30 16.46 3.08
CA PHE A 653 -37.50 15.41 2.48
C PHE A 653 -37.61 15.48 0.96
N ILE A 654 -36.49 15.33 0.27
CA ILE A 654 -36.41 15.35 -1.20
C ILE A 654 -35.87 14.01 -1.71
N SER A 655 -36.41 13.52 -2.82
CA SER A 655 -35.88 12.32 -3.49
C SER A 655 -34.43 12.55 -3.95
N GLY A 656 -33.54 11.60 -3.66
CA GLY A 656 -32.09 11.70 -3.86
C GLY A 656 -31.34 12.38 -2.71
N GLU A 657 -32.01 12.97 -1.74
CA GLU A 657 -31.37 13.58 -0.55
C GLU A 657 -30.70 12.50 0.31
N ARG A 658 -29.48 12.79 0.78
CA ARG A 658 -28.72 11.89 1.64
C ARG A 658 -28.82 12.33 3.10
N LEU A 659 -29.20 11.39 3.95
CA LEU A 659 -29.44 11.61 5.37
C LEU A 659 -28.64 10.63 6.22
N ILE A 660 -28.58 10.91 7.52
CA ILE A 660 -27.93 10.08 8.53
C ILE A 660 -28.85 9.93 9.75
N THR A 661 -28.93 8.72 10.29
CA THR A 661 -29.65 8.42 11.53
C THR A 661 -28.90 8.97 12.75
N ARG A 662 -29.59 9.66 13.66
CA ARG A 662 -29.04 10.09 14.96
C ARG A 662 -29.17 9.02 16.03
N ASP A 663 -30.25 8.26 15.97
CA ASP A 663 -30.58 7.17 16.90
C ASP A 663 -30.85 5.90 16.09
N PRO A 664 -30.71 4.70 16.69
CA PRO A 664 -31.09 3.47 16.01
C PRO A 664 -32.60 3.48 15.74
N VAL A 665 -32.98 3.06 14.54
CA VAL A 665 -34.39 2.93 14.14
C VAL A 665 -34.84 1.52 14.45
N MET A 666 -35.80 1.37 15.35
CA MET A 666 -36.28 0.07 15.81
C MET A 666 -37.42 -0.45 14.93
N ALA A 667 -37.52 -1.76 14.79
CA ALA A 667 -38.65 -2.43 14.16
C ALA A 667 -39.89 -2.38 15.08
N PRO A 668 -41.10 -2.63 14.53
CA PRO A 668 -42.34 -2.64 15.32
C PRO A 668 -42.34 -3.62 16.50
N ASP A 669 -41.48 -4.64 16.48
CA ASP A 669 -41.28 -5.58 17.58
C ASP A 669 -40.62 -4.91 18.82
N GLY A 670 -40.04 -3.72 18.67
CA GLY A 670 -39.31 -2.97 19.68
C GLY A 670 -37.99 -3.62 20.11
N LYS A 671 -37.48 -4.60 19.35
CA LYS A 671 -36.29 -5.39 19.67
C LYS A 671 -35.23 -5.34 18.58
N THR A 672 -35.65 -5.31 17.31
CA THR A 672 -34.74 -5.39 16.16
C THR A 672 -34.39 -3.99 15.66
N ALA A 673 -33.10 -3.62 15.61
CA ALA A 673 -32.69 -2.36 14.99
C ALA A 673 -32.66 -2.52 13.45
N ILE A 674 -33.53 -1.78 12.76
CA ILE A 674 -33.62 -1.73 11.29
C ILE A 674 -32.50 -0.89 10.69
N LEU A 675 -32.19 0.24 11.31
CA LEU A 675 -31.05 1.09 10.98
C LEU A 675 -30.25 1.36 12.25
N SER A 676 -28.93 1.25 12.17
CA SER A 676 -28.06 1.59 13.30
C SER A 676 -27.81 3.08 13.38
N THR A 677 -27.45 3.59 14.55
CA THR A 677 -26.95 4.96 14.73
C THR A 677 -25.84 5.32 13.73
N SER A 678 -25.84 6.57 13.25
CA SER A 678 -24.88 7.10 12.27
C SER A 678 -24.84 6.34 10.93
N MET A 679 -25.90 5.61 10.58
CA MET A 679 -26.06 5.01 9.26
C MET A 679 -26.52 6.06 8.25
N GLU A 680 -25.79 6.16 7.14
CA GLU A 680 -26.13 7.03 6.02
C GLU A 680 -27.01 6.29 5.02
N PHE A 681 -27.97 7.01 4.42
CA PHE A 681 -28.88 6.47 3.41
C PHE A 681 -29.36 7.57 2.47
N THR A 682 -29.87 7.16 1.31
CA THR A 682 -30.50 8.06 0.34
C THR A 682 -32.02 7.88 0.39
N VAL A 683 -32.74 9.00 0.43
CA VAL A 683 -34.20 9.02 0.29
C VAL A 683 -34.55 8.73 -1.16
N LEU A 684 -35.32 7.69 -1.41
CA LEU A 684 -35.87 7.38 -2.73
C LEU A 684 -37.20 8.08 -2.94
N ASP A 685 -38.03 8.12 -1.90
CA ASP A 685 -39.37 8.68 -1.95
C ASP A 685 -39.85 9.11 -0.56
N ALA A 686 -40.76 10.10 -0.50
CA ALA A 686 -41.26 10.68 0.74
C ALA A 686 -42.73 11.09 0.62
N PHE A 687 -43.56 10.57 1.52
CA PHE A 687 -45.00 10.87 1.56
C PHE A 687 -45.43 11.22 2.99
N VAL A 688 -46.44 12.08 3.12
CA VAL A 688 -47.14 12.25 4.40
C VAL A 688 -48.12 11.09 4.56
N ASP A 689 -48.11 10.46 5.73
CA ASP A 689 -48.93 9.30 6.09
C ASP A 689 -49.36 9.40 7.57
N ARG A 690 -50.24 8.51 8.02
CA ARG A 690 -50.56 8.35 9.45
C ARG A 690 -49.86 7.13 10.04
N TYR A 691 -49.15 7.34 11.13
CA TYR A 691 -48.46 6.27 11.86
C TYR A 691 -48.61 6.46 13.37
N ASN A 692 -49.07 5.43 14.09
CA ASN A 692 -49.31 5.45 15.54
C ASN A 692 -50.08 6.68 16.05
N ASN A 693 -51.13 7.10 15.34
CA ASN A 693 -51.97 8.27 15.65
C ASN A 693 -51.30 9.65 15.55
N TYR A 694 -50.17 9.73 14.84
CA TYR A 694 -49.52 10.97 14.43
C TYR A 694 -49.46 11.07 12.92
N ASN A 695 -49.49 12.30 12.40
CA ASN A 695 -49.01 12.56 11.05
C ASN A 695 -47.49 12.31 11.03
N ALA A 696 -47.02 11.59 10.01
CA ALA A 696 -45.64 11.19 9.88
C ALA A 696 -45.21 11.17 8.41
N TRP A 697 -43.93 11.43 8.16
CA TRP A 697 -43.30 11.20 6.88
C TRP A 697 -42.96 9.72 6.74
N ARG A 698 -43.57 9.04 5.76
CA ARG A 698 -43.20 7.70 5.32
C ARG A 698 -42.12 7.83 4.26
N LEU A 699 -40.90 7.42 4.62
CA LEU A 699 -39.73 7.49 3.74
C LEU A 699 -39.40 6.11 3.19
N LYS A 700 -39.28 6.01 1.86
CA LYS A 700 -38.63 4.89 1.19
C LYS A 700 -37.15 5.24 1.02
N ILE A 701 -36.26 4.44 1.58
CA ILE A 701 -34.82 4.74 1.65
C ILE A 701 -33.99 3.62 1.06
N LYS A 702 -32.75 3.94 0.65
CA LYS A 702 -31.73 2.98 0.23
C LYS A 702 -30.44 3.20 1.03
N THR A 703 -29.98 2.17 1.71
CA THR A 703 -28.69 2.17 2.43
C THR A 703 -27.52 1.90 1.45
N ASP A 704 -26.29 2.19 1.88
CA ASP A 704 -25.09 2.05 1.04
C ASP A 704 -24.80 0.62 0.57
N ASP A 705 -25.27 -0.39 1.33
CA ASP A 705 -25.24 -1.82 0.96
C ASP A 705 -26.35 -2.22 -0.03
N GLY A 706 -27.14 -1.25 -0.49
CA GLY A 706 -28.18 -1.44 -1.50
C GLY A 706 -29.53 -1.89 -0.95
N ILE A 707 -29.67 -2.07 0.37
CA ILE A 707 -30.92 -2.51 0.98
C ILE A 707 -31.95 -1.38 0.94
N VAL A 708 -33.15 -1.68 0.46
CA VAL A 708 -34.28 -0.75 0.45
C VAL A 708 -35.16 -1.00 1.67
N ARG A 709 -35.47 0.06 2.42
CA ARG A 709 -36.28 -0.01 3.63
C ARG A 709 -37.31 1.11 3.69
N GLN A 710 -38.32 0.93 4.55
CA GLN A 710 -39.28 1.97 4.89
C GLN A 710 -39.08 2.40 6.34
N ILE A 711 -39.06 3.71 6.58
CA ILE A 711 -38.99 4.30 7.93
C ILE A 711 -40.02 5.41 8.07
N TYR A 712 -40.41 5.71 9.31
CA TYR A 712 -41.34 6.78 9.64
C TYR A 712 -40.61 7.87 10.44
N VAL A 713 -40.75 9.13 10.03
CA VAL A 713 -40.24 10.30 10.76
C VAL A 713 -41.44 11.13 11.21
N LEU A 714 -41.43 11.64 12.44
CA LEU A 714 -42.52 12.48 12.94
C LEU A 714 -42.69 13.73 12.06
N HIS A 715 -43.93 14.07 11.72
CA HIS A 715 -44.23 15.31 11.00
C HIS A 715 -44.08 16.52 11.93
N GLU A 716 -43.57 17.64 11.42
CA GLU A 716 -43.24 18.84 12.18
C GLU A 716 -44.43 19.39 12.98
N ASP A 717 -45.62 19.39 12.40
CA ASP A 717 -46.88 19.85 13.02
C ASP A 717 -47.26 19.07 14.29
N GLU A 718 -46.76 17.84 14.45
CA GLU A 718 -47.05 16.97 15.58
C GLU A 718 -45.99 17.06 16.70
N GLN A 719 -44.88 17.77 16.48
CA GLN A 719 -43.74 17.82 17.42
C GLN A 719 -44.17 18.29 18.81
N THR A 720 -44.98 19.37 18.88
CA THR A 720 -45.46 19.92 20.15
C THR A 720 -46.29 18.91 20.95
N ARG A 721 -47.22 18.23 20.27
CA ARG A 721 -48.08 17.21 20.89
C ARG A 721 -47.27 16.00 21.34
N PHE A 722 -46.33 15.55 20.50
CA PHE A 722 -45.43 14.44 20.80
C PHE A 722 -44.54 14.72 22.02
N ASP A 723 -44.00 15.93 22.14
CA ASP A 723 -43.14 16.34 23.26
C ASP A 723 -43.92 16.46 24.58
N GLN A 724 -45.17 16.95 24.52
CA GLN A 724 -46.05 17.00 25.69
C GLN A 724 -46.36 15.59 26.22
N GLU A 725 -46.70 14.65 25.34
CA GLU A 725 -46.95 13.26 25.72
C GLU A 725 -45.66 12.58 26.23
N THR A 726 -44.52 12.85 25.59
CA THR A 726 -43.20 12.38 26.06
C THR A 726 -42.93 12.84 27.50
N LYS A 727 -43.18 14.12 27.82
CA LYS A 727 -43.03 14.67 29.19
C LYS A 727 -43.98 14.00 30.18
N ARG A 728 -45.24 13.75 29.78
CA ARG A 728 -46.24 13.06 30.61
C ARG A 728 -45.83 11.62 30.92
N LEU A 729 -45.43 10.87 29.90
CA LEU A 729 -44.95 9.49 30.03
C LEU A 729 -43.68 9.43 30.87
N LEU A 730 -42.74 10.36 30.69
CA LEU A 730 -41.53 10.44 31.51
C LEU A 730 -41.85 10.67 32.99
N LYS A 731 -42.76 11.59 33.30
CA LYS A 731 -43.19 11.87 34.69
C LYS A 731 -43.85 10.64 35.31
N SER A 732 -44.64 9.90 34.53
CA SER A 732 -45.31 8.67 34.97
C SER A 732 -44.31 7.53 35.18
N ALA A 733 -43.37 7.33 34.26
CA ALA A 733 -42.30 6.33 34.37
C ALA A 733 -41.34 6.60 35.53
N LYS A 734 -41.07 7.87 35.86
CA LYS A 734 -40.30 8.24 37.07
C LYS A 734 -41.00 7.84 38.37
N ARG A 735 -42.34 7.79 38.39
CA ARG A 735 -43.16 7.40 39.55
C ARG A 735 -43.39 5.88 39.62
N ASN A 736 -43.56 5.23 38.47
CA ASN A 736 -43.80 3.80 38.37
C ASN A 736 -42.83 3.15 37.37
N PRO A 737 -41.85 2.34 37.84
CA PRO A 737 -40.88 1.68 36.99
C PRO A 737 -41.47 0.79 35.86
N PHE A 738 -42.69 0.26 36.02
CA PHE A 738 -43.34 -0.56 34.98
C PHE A 738 -43.71 0.24 33.72
N LEU A 739 -43.79 1.58 33.81
CA LEU A 739 -44.19 2.45 32.69
C LEU A 739 -43.02 2.90 31.80
N TRP A 740 -41.77 2.55 32.13
CA TRP A 740 -40.61 2.87 31.27
C TRP A 740 -40.76 2.29 29.86
N LYS A 741 -41.34 1.09 29.72
CA LYS A 741 -41.58 0.46 28.42
C LYS A 741 -42.50 1.29 27.52
N GLN A 742 -43.51 1.94 28.09
CA GLN A 742 -44.41 2.83 27.34
C GLN A 742 -43.70 4.11 26.92
N TYR A 743 -42.90 4.70 27.81
CA TYR A 743 -42.08 5.87 27.50
C TYR A 743 -41.10 5.59 26.35
N TYR A 744 -40.33 4.50 26.40
CA TYR A 744 -39.35 4.18 25.35
C TYR A 744 -40.02 3.85 24.02
N ARG A 745 -41.11 3.07 24.02
CA ARG A 745 -41.91 2.84 22.79
C ARG A 745 -42.37 4.14 22.15
N HIS A 746 -42.79 5.12 22.97
CA HIS A 746 -43.23 6.42 22.47
C HIS A 746 -42.10 7.20 21.80
N ILE A 747 -40.90 7.24 22.39
CA ILE A 747 -39.77 8.01 21.84
C ILE A 747 -39.00 7.31 20.72
N GLU A 748 -39.09 5.98 20.62
CA GLU A 748 -38.37 5.17 19.61
C GLU A 748 -39.22 4.81 18.39
N GLN A 749 -40.51 5.19 18.35
CA GLN A 749 -41.41 4.85 17.24
C GLN A 749 -41.13 5.64 15.94
N PHE A 750 -40.45 6.79 16.03
CA PHE A 750 -40.09 7.62 14.88
C PHE A 750 -38.57 7.67 14.72
N ALA A 751 -38.11 7.57 13.48
CA ALA A 751 -36.71 7.69 13.12
C ALA A 751 -36.22 9.13 13.31
N ASN A 752 -35.14 9.30 14.07
CA ASN A 752 -34.47 10.57 14.23
C ASN A 752 -33.35 10.71 13.18
N VAL A 753 -33.57 11.56 12.17
CA VAL A 753 -32.70 11.68 11.00
C VAL A 753 -32.32 13.14 10.73
N ARG A 754 -31.19 13.36 10.07
CA ARG A 754 -30.74 14.69 9.63
C ARG A 754 -29.87 14.60 8.38
N ASN A 755 -29.56 15.72 7.75
CA ASN A 755 -28.54 15.77 6.70
C ASN A 755 -27.16 15.43 7.23
N CYS A 756 -26.28 14.98 6.33
CA CYS A 756 -24.91 14.63 6.64
C CYS A 756 -23.86 15.54 5.98
N PHE A 757 -24.22 16.76 5.54
CA PHE A 757 -23.26 17.73 4.99
C PHE A 757 -22.23 18.17 6.05
N ALA A 758 -22.69 18.30 7.29
CA ALA A 758 -21.89 18.51 8.48
C ALA A 758 -22.06 17.35 9.47
N LEU A 759 -21.00 17.06 10.22
CA LEU A 759 -20.94 16.00 11.22
C LEU A 759 -20.25 16.50 12.49
N THR A 760 -20.55 15.85 13.62
CA THR A 760 -19.70 16.04 14.79
C THR A 760 -18.35 15.37 14.55
N VAL A 761 -17.27 15.89 15.17
CA VAL A 761 -15.94 15.24 15.08
C VAL A 761 -15.98 13.79 15.59
N HIS A 762 -16.81 13.52 16.60
CA HIS A 762 -17.03 12.15 17.11
C HIS A 762 -17.63 11.24 16.02
N ASN A 763 -18.66 11.69 15.31
CA ASN A 763 -19.32 10.91 14.27
C ASN A 763 -18.49 10.75 12.99
N SER A 764 -17.42 11.54 12.84
CA SER A 764 -16.51 11.42 11.69
C SER A 764 -15.39 10.39 11.92
N GLN A 765 -15.16 9.94 13.15
CA GLN A 765 -14.13 8.95 13.45
C GLN A 765 -14.38 7.65 12.67
N GLY A 766 -13.32 7.06 12.11
CA GLY A 766 -13.40 5.94 11.17
C GLY A 766 -13.79 6.31 9.72
N SER A 767 -14.17 7.57 9.46
CA SER A 767 -14.44 8.07 8.10
C SER A 767 -13.21 8.74 7.49
N THR A 768 -13.18 8.91 6.17
CA THR A 768 -12.16 9.69 5.46
C THR A 768 -12.82 10.49 4.34
N PHE A 769 -12.46 11.76 4.19
CA PHE A 769 -13.01 12.68 3.19
C PHE A 769 -11.88 13.22 2.30
N LEU A 770 -12.20 13.63 1.07
CA LEU A 770 -11.22 14.29 0.20
C LEU A 770 -10.77 15.61 0.84
N GLU A 771 -11.74 16.41 1.27
CA GLU A 771 -11.54 17.72 1.89
C GLU A 771 -12.44 17.87 3.12
N ALA A 772 -12.07 18.71 4.09
CA ALA A 772 -12.90 18.97 5.27
C ALA A 772 -12.92 20.43 5.71
N GLY A 773 -14.07 20.91 6.19
CA GLY A 773 -14.19 22.13 6.97
C GLY A 773 -14.08 21.83 8.46
N ILE A 774 -13.42 22.68 9.24
CA ILE A 774 -13.33 22.55 10.70
C ILE A 774 -13.82 23.84 11.33
N ASP A 775 -14.88 23.78 12.12
CA ASP A 775 -15.37 24.94 12.87
C ASP A 775 -14.63 25.09 14.20
N GLY A 776 -13.46 25.74 14.16
CA GLY A 776 -12.62 25.94 15.34
C GLY A 776 -13.26 26.78 16.45
N GLN A 777 -14.20 27.68 16.12
CA GLN A 777 -14.98 28.44 17.09
C GLN A 777 -15.96 27.55 17.85
N ASP A 778 -16.53 26.55 17.18
CA ASP A 778 -17.37 25.57 17.87
C ASP A 778 -16.53 24.59 18.70
N LEU A 779 -15.34 24.20 18.21
CA LEU A 779 -14.42 23.37 19.01
C LEU A 779 -13.99 24.08 20.30
N SER A 780 -13.73 25.39 20.26
CA SER A 780 -13.24 26.16 21.41
C SER A 780 -14.25 26.26 22.55
N LYS A 781 -15.56 26.08 22.29
CA LYS A 781 -16.58 26.00 23.35
C LYS A 781 -16.28 24.90 24.37
N ARG A 782 -15.52 23.87 24.00
CA ARG A 782 -15.08 22.81 24.92
C ARG A 782 -14.23 23.35 26.08
N LEU A 783 -13.52 24.45 25.85
CA LEU A 783 -12.64 25.11 26.82
C LEU A 783 -13.42 26.00 27.80
N ASN A 784 -14.73 26.19 27.61
CA ASN A 784 -15.53 27.00 28.52
C ASN A 784 -15.49 26.44 29.95
N PRO A 785 -15.34 27.31 30.97
CA PRO A 785 -15.32 26.87 32.35
C PRO A 785 -16.67 26.29 32.76
N GLU A 786 -16.64 25.18 33.50
CA GLU A 786 -17.82 24.55 34.09
C GLU A 786 -17.71 24.66 35.62
N ARG A 787 -18.87 24.69 36.30
CA ARG A 787 -18.92 24.82 37.75
C ARG A 787 -18.23 23.60 38.41
N GLY A 788 -17.19 23.84 39.19
CA GLY A 788 -16.41 22.79 39.85
C GLY A 788 -15.11 22.40 39.15
N ASP A 789 -14.70 23.14 38.10
CA ASP A 789 -13.40 22.92 37.45
C ASP A 789 -12.23 23.10 38.43
N ASN A 790 -11.38 22.07 38.50
CA ASN A 790 -10.06 22.09 39.13
C ASN A 790 -8.95 21.94 38.07
N SER A 791 -7.69 22.07 38.49
CA SER A 791 -6.53 21.99 37.58
C SER A 791 -6.46 20.72 36.72
N ASN A 792 -6.89 19.57 37.26
CA ASN A 792 -6.94 18.31 36.52
C ASN A 792 -8.06 18.28 35.47
N SER A 793 -9.24 18.80 35.81
CA SER A 793 -10.36 18.90 34.88
C SER A 793 -10.05 19.84 33.71
N VAL A 794 -9.41 20.99 33.96
CA VAL A 794 -9.00 21.96 32.93
C VAL A 794 -8.03 21.30 31.93
N LEU A 795 -7.02 20.56 32.42
CA LEU A 795 -6.08 19.85 31.54
C LEU A 795 -6.78 18.77 30.71
N ALA A 796 -7.80 18.11 31.25
CA ALA A 796 -8.61 17.14 30.50
C ALA A 796 -9.39 17.83 29.36
N LYS A 797 -9.99 19.01 29.61
CA LYS A 797 -10.66 19.81 28.58
C LYS A 797 -9.70 20.21 27.45
N ILE A 798 -8.50 20.67 27.81
CA ILE A 798 -7.46 21.04 26.84
C ILE A 798 -7.05 19.84 25.97
N ARG A 799 -6.84 18.67 26.60
CA ARG A 799 -6.49 17.46 25.86
C ARG A 799 -7.60 17.02 24.92
N GLU A 800 -8.85 17.09 25.36
CA GLU A 800 -10.01 16.76 24.53
C GLU A 800 -10.16 17.73 23.35
N PHE A 801 -9.99 19.03 23.60
CA PHE A 801 -9.93 20.06 22.56
C PHE A 801 -8.83 19.75 21.52
N ASN A 802 -7.62 19.41 21.95
CA ASN A 802 -6.53 19.04 21.05
C ASN A 802 -6.87 17.77 20.24
N ARG A 803 -7.59 16.81 20.84
CA ARG A 803 -8.04 15.60 20.15
C ARG A 803 -9.08 15.90 19.09
N LEU A 804 -9.99 16.84 19.34
CA LEU A 804 -10.97 17.30 18.35
C LEU A 804 -10.26 17.84 17.10
N TYR A 805 -9.22 18.67 17.28
CA TYR A 805 -8.42 19.17 16.15
C TYR A 805 -7.67 18.06 15.41
N TYR A 806 -7.03 17.15 16.15
CA TYR A 806 -6.31 16.03 15.53
C TYR A 806 -7.25 15.10 14.75
N VAL A 807 -8.37 14.69 15.36
CA VAL A 807 -9.34 13.82 14.70
C VAL A 807 -9.96 14.51 13.50
N ALA A 808 -10.39 15.78 13.63
CA ALA A 808 -11.00 16.52 12.54
C ALA A 808 -10.04 16.71 11.35
N SER A 809 -8.80 17.11 11.61
CA SER A 809 -7.80 17.33 10.56
C SER A 809 -7.34 16.03 9.89
N SER A 810 -7.21 14.94 10.65
CA SER A 810 -6.82 13.62 10.12
C SER A 810 -7.87 12.96 9.24
N ARG A 811 -9.10 13.50 9.16
CA ARG A 811 -10.15 13.00 8.26
C ARG A 811 -9.94 13.40 6.81
N ALA A 812 -9.25 14.50 6.53
CA ALA A 812 -9.06 15.00 5.17
C ALA A 812 -7.85 14.37 4.48
N ARG A 813 -7.96 14.09 3.17
CA ARG A 813 -6.85 13.58 2.34
C ARG A 813 -6.04 14.69 1.68
N GLN A 814 -6.69 15.78 1.26
CA GLN A 814 -6.06 16.84 0.47
C GLN A 814 -5.91 18.14 1.28
N ARG A 815 -7.01 18.73 1.72
CA ARG A 815 -6.98 20.02 2.44
C ARG A 815 -8.08 20.16 3.48
N ILE A 816 -7.83 21.09 4.41
CA ILE A 816 -8.79 21.54 5.41
C ILE A 816 -9.00 23.05 5.36
N LEU A 817 -10.24 23.47 5.59
CA LEU A 817 -10.62 24.86 5.78
C LEU A 817 -11.01 25.05 7.25
N VAL A 818 -10.24 25.83 8.01
CA VAL A 818 -10.42 25.97 9.45
C VAL A 818 -10.93 27.37 9.77
N ILE A 819 -12.03 27.44 10.52
CA ILE A 819 -12.49 28.69 11.13
C ILE A 819 -11.67 28.92 12.39
N ARG A 820 -11.06 30.11 12.49
CA ARG A 820 -10.29 30.51 13.67
C ARG A 820 -11.19 30.96 14.82
#